data_AF-A0A1W2H3A5-F1
#
_entry.id   AF-A0A1W2H3A5-F1
#
_cell.length_a   1.000
_cell.length_b   1.000
_cell.length_c   1.000
_cell.angle_alpha   90.00
_cell.angle_beta   90.00
_cell.angle_gamma   90.00
#
_symmetry.space_group_name_H-M   'P 1'
#
loop_
_entity.id
_entity.type
_entity.pdbx_description
1 polymer ?
#
loop_
_entity_poly.entity_id
_entity_poly.type
_entity_poly.pdbx_seq_one_letter_code
_entity_poly.pdbx_strand_id
1 'polypeptide(L)'
;MKTWIYFTAFLAFAAAANAATLAVEESDVDHIEILMPLAEKHCFSCHHDTKRSGGLSIRSYFMGINDFEKRIVRGGKVWTHIIQTVQSGEMPPAGEPLMTSEEREAFIYSVNSILLKSLSANDPGRVVIRRLSHTEYEYTILNLVGVKFDAKSRFPSDGSGGAGFDNFPNTLFVTPLKMERYYDAAEEIMDMAYADPEIWKSIVPRPYKVSLWNRLTNWIAKLFAGDNYVGKHVVAAEEVIVPFASNAFRRFLKPEEKQTYLSLFEEVYDGTPGNNRFNVAIKETLKAVLISPNFLYRYEEEQPVDHAYPLSNFELASRLSFFLWSTFPDKELFEVAYRGNLQDPVVIRNQVIRMLNDEKSKHFSESFATQWFGVNRFREDVTADPERYPEMTASLREAMYNELVEYFHHVLTGSKNFLDLIDSDYTFLNEELANHYGIADVKGAEFRKVALHNNPRGGILGMGSVLTATSLPIRTSPVLRGKWVLEEILGTPAPPPPPDAGELPEEAAADKNASIRDLLTFHRSKPACINCHQKMDPIGFGLENFDAVGRWRDSYGFDPIVAWDTLPSGEIFNGPSELKKILATKKELFARTLSEKTFTYAIGRNVEFKDELYIQGLIKNLIENDFNTEQFIIALATSYPFRYKVNDGAEKFKILAKN
;
A
#
# COMPACT_ATOMS: atom_id res chain seq x y z
N MET A 1 18.45 7.30 -15.36
CA MET A 1 19.77 6.63 -15.51
C MET A 1 20.92 7.48 -14.96
N LYS A 2 21.22 8.69 -15.49
CA LYS A 2 22.35 9.49 -14.99
C LYS A 2 22.23 9.86 -13.51
N THR A 3 21.09 10.39 -13.06
CA THR A 3 20.84 10.79 -11.65
C THR A 3 20.97 9.67 -10.61
N TRP A 4 21.01 8.41 -11.04
CA TRP A 4 21.00 7.22 -10.17
C TRP A 4 22.36 6.53 -10.06
N ILE A 5 23.07 6.46 -11.18
CA ILE A 5 24.49 6.05 -11.23
C ILE A 5 25.34 7.00 -10.35
N TYR A 6 24.93 8.26 -10.23
CA TYR A 6 25.56 9.21 -9.31
C TYR A 6 25.09 9.10 -7.85
N PHE A 7 23.93 8.50 -7.57
CA PHE A 7 23.50 8.20 -6.19
C PHE A 7 24.26 6.99 -5.62
N THR A 8 24.55 5.99 -6.46
CA THR A 8 25.55 4.95 -6.13
C THR A 8 26.95 5.53 -5.97
N ALA A 9 27.32 6.57 -6.74
CA ALA A 9 28.56 7.30 -6.51
C ALA A 9 28.53 8.10 -5.20
N PHE A 10 27.40 8.69 -4.81
CA PHE A 10 27.18 9.37 -3.53
C PHE A 10 27.33 8.41 -2.33
N LEU A 11 26.74 7.21 -2.42
CA LEU A 11 26.89 6.15 -1.41
C LEU A 11 28.30 5.54 -1.41
N ALA A 12 28.94 5.38 -2.57
CA ALA A 12 30.32 4.92 -2.67
C ALA A 12 31.32 5.97 -2.13
N PHE A 13 31.04 7.26 -2.32
CA PHE A 13 31.81 8.35 -1.73
C PHE A 13 31.62 8.39 -0.21
N ALA A 14 30.40 8.15 0.29
CA ALA A 14 30.14 8.02 1.73
C ALA A 14 30.87 6.81 2.35
N ALA A 15 30.93 5.67 1.64
CA ALA A 15 31.69 4.49 2.08
C ALA A 15 33.21 4.70 2.03
N ALA A 16 33.73 5.44 1.04
CA ALA A 16 35.15 5.77 0.94
C ALA A 16 35.59 6.89 1.91
N ALA A 17 34.72 7.86 2.19
CA ALA A 17 34.95 8.93 3.15
C ALA A 17 35.05 8.42 4.60
N ASN A 18 34.43 7.26 4.90
CA ASN A 18 34.58 6.59 6.20
C ASN A 18 36.00 6.11 6.51
N ALA A 19 36.89 5.98 5.51
CA ALA A 19 38.24 5.43 5.72
C ALA A 19 39.35 6.51 5.82
N ALA A 20 39.10 7.76 5.38
CA ALA A 20 40.17 8.75 5.23
C ALA A 20 39.96 10.07 6.00
N THR A 21 38.80 10.30 6.60
CA THR A 21 38.49 11.53 7.38
C THR A 21 37.91 11.20 8.75
N LEU A 22 38.58 10.28 9.47
CA LEU A 22 38.43 10.19 10.91
C LEU A 22 39.33 11.25 11.54
N ALA A 23 38.70 12.27 12.16
CA ALA A 23 39.28 13.40 12.92
C ALA A 23 39.23 14.80 12.28
N VAL A 24 38.06 15.20 11.76
CA VAL A 24 37.62 16.58 11.95
C VAL A 24 36.54 16.53 13.02
N GLU A 25 36.75 17.26 14.11
CA GLU A 25 35.76 17.45 15.18
C GLU A 25 34.39 17.74 14.56
N GLU A 26 33.34 17.02 15.01
CA GLU A 26 31.95 17.40 14.80
C GLU A 26 31.75 18.77 15.45
N SER A 27 32.11 19.84 14.75
CA SER A 27 31.64 21.17 15.07
C SER A 27 30.16 21.21 14.72
N ASP A 28 29.37 21.78 15.63
CA ASP A 28 27.96 22.11 15.49
C ASP A 28 27.81 23.20 14.41
N VAL A 29 28.17 22.87 13.16
CA VAL A 29 28.11 23.80 12.02
C VAL A 29 26.64 24.07 11.78
N ASP A 30 26.22 25.31 12.01
CA ASP A 30 24.89 25.74 11.63
C ASP A 30 24.81 25.86 10.11
N HIS A 31 24.38 24.77 9.47
CA HIS A 31 24.29 24.69 8.02
C HIS A 31 23.38 25.77 7.42
N ILE A 32 22.46 26.37 8.19
CA ILE A 32 21.65 27.49 7.69
C ILE A 32 22.48 28.74 7.43
N GLU A 33 23.52 28.99 8.24
CA GLU A 33 24.41 30.15 8.09
C GLU A 33 25.24 30.06 6.81
N ILE A 34 25.48 28.85 6.32
CA ILE A 34 26.16 28.60 5.03
C ILE A 34 25.16 28.64 3.88
N LEU A 35 24.02 27.95 4.02
CA LEU A 35 23.08 27.75 2.91
C LEU A 35 22.24 28.98 2.61
N MET A 36 21.88 29.79 3.60
CA MET A 36 21.02 30.97 3.39
C MET A 36 21.69 32.02 2.48
N PRO A 37 22.94 32.48 2.73
CA PRO A 37 23.57 33.48 1.86
C PRO A 37 23.75 32.99 0.42
N LEU A 38 24.08 31.69 0.25
CA LEU A 38 24.23 31.07 -1.07
C LEU A 38 22.89 30.98 -1.81
N ALA A 39 21.81 30.60 -1.12
CA ALA A 39 20.48 30.55 -1.69
C ALA A 39 19.95 31.94 -2.07
N GLU A 40 20.19 32.96 -1.24
CA GLU A 40 19.87 34.36 -1.54
C GLU A 40 20.60 34.88 -2.79
N LYS A 41 21.90 34.59 -2.88
CA LYS A 41 22.76 35.06 -3.97
C LYS A 41 22.48 34.36 -5.30
N HIS A 42 22.23 33.05 -5.31
CA HIS A 42 22.22 32.24 -6.54
C HIS A 42 20.88 31.59 -6.89
N CYS A 43 19.93 31.47 -5.96
CA CYS A 43 18.72 30.66 -6.18
C CYS A 43 17.41 31.44 -6.07
N PHE A 44 17.28 32.35 -5.10
CA PHE A 44 16.01 33.00 -4.78
C PHE A 44 15.53 34.01 -5.83
N SER A 45 16.35 34.39 -6.81
CA SER A 45 15.91 35.21 -7.96
C SER A 45 14.99 34.43 -8.93
N CYS A 46 15.00 33.09 -8.87
CA CYS A 46 14.30 32.20 -9.79
C CYS A 46 13.49 31.07 -9.13
N HIS A 47 13.80 30.72 -7.88
CA HIS A 47 13.17 29.59 -7.16
C HIS A 47 12.46 30.03 -5.88
N HIS A 48 11.41 30.85 -6.04
CA HIS A 48 10.58 31.36 -4.94
C HIS A 48 9.08 31.22 -5.25
N ASP A 49 8.23 31.55 -4.29
CA ASP A 49 6.81 31.18 -4.35
C ASP A 49 6.04 31.78 -5.53
N THR A 50 6.47 32.96 -6.02
CA THR A 50 5.86 33.68 -7.14
C THR A 50 6.59 33.48 -8.48
N LYS A 51 7.85 33.04 -8.49
CA LYS A 51 8.60 32.64 -9.69
C LYS A 51 9.24 31.29 -9.43
N ARG A 52 8.67 30.25 -10.04
CA ARG A 52 9.03 28.84 -9.85
C ARG A 52 9.68 28.29 -11.10
N SER A 53 10.88 28.76 -11.43
CA SER A 53 11.63 28.21 -12.57
C SER A 53 11.77 26.69 -12.43
N GLY A 54 11.44 25.93 -13.48
CA GLY A 54 11.40 24.47 -13.43
C GLY A 54 10.35 23.88 -12.48
N GLY A 55 9.34 24.67 -12.06
CA GLY A 55 8.29 24.24 -11.13
C GLY A 55 8.72 24.21 -9.66
N LEU A 56 9.93 24.66 -9.32
CA LEU A 56 10.52 24.55 -7.98
C LEU A 56 10.53 25.89 -7.24
N SER A 57 10.03 25.88 -5.99
CA SER A 57 10.29 26.92 -4.98
C SER A 57 11.12 26.29 -3.87
N ILE A 58 12.27 26.88 -3.55
CA ILE A 58 13.12 26.42 -2.43
C ILE A 58 13.04 27.32 -1.20
N ARG A 59 12.46 28.53 -1.32
CA ARG A 59 12.41 29.51 -0.24
C ARG A 59 11.66 29.00 1.00
N SER A 60 10.63 28.19 0.79
CA SER A 60 9.82 27.60 1.88
C SER A 60 10.61 26.64 2.80
N TYR A 61 11.71 26.07 2.32
CA TYR A 61 12.60 25.24 3.13
C TYR A 61 13.37 26.07 4.17
N PHE A 62 13.62 27.34 3.88
CA PHE A 62 14.39 28.28 4.72
C PHE A 62 13.50 29.08 5.71
N MET A 63 12.20 28.79 5.77
CA MET A 63 11.27 29.47 6.68
C MET A 63 11.20 28.76 8.04
N GLY A 64 11.53 29.48 9.12
CA GLY A 64 11.45 29.00 10.51
C GLY A 64 12.78 28.40 11.01
N ILE A 65 13.43 29.08 11.96
CA ILE A 65 14.83 28.81 12.36
C ILE A 65 15.01 27.41 12.99
N ASN A 66 13.99 26.88 13.68
CA ASN A 66 14.12 25.63 14.46
C ASN A 66 13.78 24.33 13.68
N ASP A 67 13.53 24.39 12.38
CA ASP A 67 13.05 23.24 11.58
C ASP A 67 13.73 23.12 10.20
N PHE A 68 14.78 23.92 9.94
CA PHE A 68 15.45 23.98 8.64
C PHE A 68 15.96 22.63 8.16
N GLU A 69 16.82 21.95 8.92
CA GLU A 69 17.38 20.65 8.52
C GLU A 69 16.29 19.60 8.28
N LYS A 70 15.26 19.55 9.14
CA LYS A 70 14.13 18.63 8.98
C LYS A 70 13.35 18.88 7.70
N ARG A 71 13.25 20.13 7.24
CA ARG A 71 12.65 20.48 5.94
C ARG A 71 13.53 20.01 4.79
N ILE A 72 14.85 20.22 4.87
CA ILE A 72 15.80 19.69 3.87
C ILE A 72 15.66 18.18 3.75
N VAL A 73 15.63 17.46 4.89
CA VAL A 73 15.42 16.00 4.95
C VAL A 73 14.08 15.60 4.33
N ARG A 74 12.97 16.27 4.69
CA ARG A 74 11.65 16.01 4.09
C ARG A 74 11.66 16.22 2.57
N GLY A 75 12.41 17.22 2.10
CA GLY A 75 12.66 17.49 0.69
C GLY A 75 13.84 16.70 0.10
N GLY A 76 14.36 15.67 0.76
CA GLY A 76 15.66 15.08 0.41
C GLY A 76 15.78 14.59 -1.03
N LYS A 77 14.69 14.05 -1.62
CA LYS A 77 14.64 13.71 -3.07
C LYS A 77 14.86 14.95 -3.96
N VAL A 78 14.21 16.07 -3.63
CA VAL A 78 14.36 17.35 -4.34
C VAL A 78 15.77 17.90 -4.15
N TRP A 79 16.29 17.90 -2.92
CA TRP A 79 17.63 18.39 -2.60
C TRP A 79 18.74 17.56 -3.24
N THR A 80 18.56 16.25 -3.35
CA THR A 80 19.47 15.37 -4.10
C THR A 80 19.53 15.79 -5.58
N HIS A 81 18.38 16.13 -6.18
CA HIS A 81 18.35 16.62 -7.56
C HIS A 81 19.00 18.01 -7.70
N ILE A 82 18.78 18.91 -6.74
CA ILE A 82 19.43 20.24 -6.71
C ILE A 82 20.95 20.10 -6.62
N ILE A 83 21.45 19.21 -5.75
CA ILE A 83 22.89 18.93 -5.66
C ILE A 83 23.43 18.48 -7.02
N GLN A 84 22.71 17.60 -7.72
CA GLN A 84 23.15 17.09 -9.02
C GLN A 84 23.25 18.17 -10.10
N THR A 85 22.26 19.06 -10.19
CA THR A 85 22.24 20.12 -11.20
C THR A 85 23.26 21.23 -10.90
N VAL A 86 23.51 21.51 -9.62
CA VAL A 86 24.59 22.42 -9.19
C VAL A 86 25.97 21.78 -9.45
N GLN A 87 26.12 20.49 -9.18
CA GLN A 87 27.37 19.76 -9.40
C GLN A 87 27.70 19.64 -10.89
N SER A 88 26.72 19.39 -11.75
CA SER A 88 26.90 19.34 -13.21
C SER A 88 27.12 20.71 -13.85
N GLY A 89 26.91 21.80 -13.11
CA GLY A 89 27.02 23.17 -13.60
C GLY A 89 25.84 23.62 -14.47
N GLU A 90 24.72 22.88 -14.46
CA GLU A 90 23.47 23.28 -15.12
C GLU A 90 22.81 24.46 -14.41
N MET A 91 23.04 24.59 -13.10
CA MET A 91 22.58 25.71 -12.29
C MET A 91 23.77 26.42 -11.62
N PRO A 92 23.78 27.77 -11.57
CA PRO A 92 22.81 28.70 -12.17
C PRO A 92 22.82 28.69 -13.72
N PRO A 93 21.71 29.07 -14.38
CA PRO A 93 21.61 29.03 -15.84
C PRO A 93 22.49 30.10 -16.51
N ALA A 94 22.73 29.95 -17.81
CA ALA A 94 23.51 30.90 -18.59
C ALA A 94 22.95 32.32 -18.47
N GLY A 95 23.81 33.28 -18.08
CA GLY A 95 23.44 34.69 -17.89
C GLY A 95 23.20 35.10 -16.43
N GLU A 96 23.12 34.14 -15.51
CA GLU A 96 23.03 34.41 -14.05
C GLU A 96 24.42 34.36 -13.39
N PRO A 97 24.60 34.98 -12.20
CA PRO A 97 25.86 34.95 -11.46
C PRO A 97 26.29 33.52 -11.11
N LEU A 98 27.43 33.07 -11.66
CA LEU A 98 28.00 31.76 -11.37
C LEU A 98 28.49 31.67 -9.93
N MET A 99 28.35 30.49 -9.34
CA MET A 99 28.97 30.14 -8.05
C MET A 99 30.47 29.95 -8.22
N THR A 100 31.28 30.44 -7.29
CA THR A 100 32.71 30.05 -7.24
C THR A 100 32.83 28.56 -6.91
N SER A 101 34.02 27.98 -7.12
CA SER A 101 34.27 26.58 -6.75
C SER A 101 34.06 26.34 -5.26
N GLU A 102 34.50 27.28 -4.42
CA GLU A 102 34.36 27.23 -2.96
C GLU A 102 32.89 27.34 -2.53
N GLU A 103 32.13 28.26 -3.13
CA GLU A 103 30.68 28.41 -2.87
C GLU A 103 29.91 27.14 -3.25
N ARG A 104 30.27 26.55 -4.40
CA ARG A 104 29.67 25.31 -4.88
C ARG A 104 29.97 24.14 -3.95
N GLU A 105 31.22 23.97 -3.55
CA GLU A 105 31.64 22.92 -2.63
C GLU A 105 30.97 23.09 -1.26
N ALA A 106 30.92 24.32 -0.72
CA ALA A 106 30.26 24.61 0.56
C ALA A 106 28.75 24.31 0.54
N PHE A 107 28.06 24.65 -0.57
CA PHE A 107 26.65 24.33 -0.75
C PHE A 107 26.43 22.81 -0.79
N ILE A 108 27.18 22.10 -1.65
CA ILE A 108 27.05 20.65 -1.80
C ILE A 108 27.37 19.94 -0.47
N TYR A 109 28.46 20.33 0.19
CA TYR A 109 28.86 19.77 1.49
C TYR A 109 27.78 19.95 2.54
N SER A 110 27.21 21.15 2.68
CA SER A 110 26.22 21.44 3.73
C SER A 110 24.92 20.65 3.53
N VAL A 111 24.39 20.61 2.30
CA VAL A 111 23.19 19.81 2.01
C VAL A 111 23.48 18.32 2.21
N ASN A 112 24.62 17.82 1.69
CA ASN A 112 24.99 16.41 1.85
C ASN A 112 25.15 16.02 3.32
N SER A 113 25.75 16.88 4.15
CA SER A 113 25.94 16.62 5.58
C SER A 113 24.60 16.43 6.29
N ILE A 114 23.62 17.30 6.03
CA ILE A 114 22.25 17.18 6.58
C ILE A 114 21.61 15.86 6.13
N LEU A 115 21.66 15.56 4.83
CA LEU A 115 21.04 14.36 4.28
C LEU A 115 21.71 13.07 4.78
N LEU A 116 23.04 13.00 4.80
CA LEU A 116 23.80 11.84 5.29
C LEU A 116 23.57 11.61 6.78
N LYS A 117 23.55 12.67 7.60
CA LYS A 117 23.22 12.60 9.03
C LYS A 117 21.83 12.01 9.25
N SER A 118 20.85 12.37 8.41
CA SER A 118 19.52 11.78 8.49
C SER A 118 19.49 10.29 8.12
N LEU A 119 20.30 9.87 7.15
CA LEU A 119 20.36 8.46 6.73
C LEU A 119 21.12 7.59 7.74
N SER A 120 22.13 8.13 8.41
CA SER A 120 22.90 7.41 9.44
C SER A 120 22.17 7.29 10.78
N ALA A 121 21.15 8.11 11.03
CA ALA A 121 20.36 8.10 12.25
C ALA A 121 19.55 6.81 12.49
N ASN A 122 19.39 5.95 11.47
CA ASN A 122 18.57 4.74 11.52
C ASN A 122 17.16 5.01 12.07
N ASP A 123 16.48 6.05 11.60
CA ASP A 123 15.10 6.35 11.99
C ASP A 123 14.13 5.39 11.26
N PRO A 124 13.43 4.47 11.96
CA PRO A 124 12.48 3.55 11.35
C PRO A 124 11.17 4.23 10.92
N GLY A 125 11.03 5.52 11.23
CA GLY A 125 9.83 6.30 11.04
C GLY A 125 8.82 6.13 12.19
N ARG A 126 7.78 6.96 12.12
CA ARG A 126 6.67 6.92 13.07
C ARG A 126 5.58 6.03 12.56
N VAL A 127 4.89 5.38 13.48
CA VAL A 127 3.72 4.58 13.17
C VAL A 127 2.54 5.21 13.89
N VAL A 128 1.56 5.62 13.10
CA VAL A 128 0.37 6.28 13.63
C VAL A 128 -0.73 5.26 13.83
N ILE A 129 -1.63 5.55 14.77
CA ILE A 129 -2.83 4.75 15.01
C ILE A 129 -3.64 4.69 13.71
N ARG A 130 -4.04 3.47 13.31
CA ARG A 130 -4.90 3.26 12.14
C ARG A 130 -6.07 2.37 12.48
N ARG A 131 -7.26 2.71 11.99
CA ARG A 131 -8.37 1.74 12.02
C ARG A 131 -8.15 0.65 10.97
N LEU A 132 -8.89 -0.43 11.08
CA LEU A 132 -9.03 -1.39 9.99
C LEU A 132 -9.65 -0.67 8.77
N SER A 133 -9.05 -0.86 7.61
CA SER A 133 -9.70 -0.58 6.33
C SER A 133 -10.92 -1.49 6.16
N HIS A 134 -11.82 -1.18 5.22
CA HIS A 134 -12.95 -2.05 4.90
C HIS A 134 -12.50 -3.48 4.60
N THR A 135 -11.49 -3.64 3.74
CA THR A 135 -10.92 -4.95 3.38
C THR A 135 -10.38 -5.71 4.60
N GLU A 136 -9.61 -5.03 5.46
CA GLU A 136 -9.08 -5.64 6.69
C GLU A 136 -10.18 -6.01 7.69
N TYR A 137 -11.24 -5.21 7.78
CA TYR A 137 -12.41 -5.50 8.63
C TYR A 137 -13.15 -6.75 8.13
N GLU A 138 -13.43 -6.83 6.84
CA GLU A 138 -14.14 -7.97 6.22
C GLU A 138 -13.42 -9.30 6.47
N TYR A 139 -12.11 -9.37 6.17
CA TYR A 139 -11.34 -10.58 6.42
C TYR A 139 -11.15 -10.86 7.91
N THR A 140 -11.02 -9.83 8.75
CA THR A 140 -10.97 -10.02 10.20
C THR A 140 -12.26 -10.66 10.71
N ILE A 141 -13.43 -10.18 10.28
CA ILE A 141 -14.73 -10.77 10.65
C ILE A 141 -14.87 -12.19 10.09
N LEU A 142 -14.49 -12.42 8.83
CA LEU A 142 -14.53 -13.74 8.22
C LEU A 142 -13.70 -14.74 9.02
N ASN A 143 -12.48 -14.37 9.43
CA ASN A 143 -11.59 -15.28 10.15
C ASN A 143 -11.90 -15.39 11.65
N LEU A 144 -12.50 -14.35 12.26
CA LEU A 144 -12.80 -14.31 13.70
C LEU A 144 -14.16 -14.95 14.01
N VAL A 145 -15.15 -14.69 13.15
CA VAL A 145 -16.55 -15.06 13.36
C VAL A 145 -16.99 -16.13 12.37
N GLY A 146 -16.40 -16.21 11.17
CA GLY A 146 -16.86 -17.13 10.11
C GLY A 146 -17.92 -16.52 9.17
N VAL A 147 -18.27 -15.25 9.36
CA VAL A 147 -19.29 -14.55 8.59
C VAL A 147 -18.66 -13.75 7.45
N LYS A 148 -19.18 -13.91 6.23
CA LYS A 148 -18.88 -13.02 5.11
C LYS A 148 -19.71 -11.75 5.23
N PHE A 149 -19.08 -10.65 5.64
CA PHE A 149 -19.70 -9.34 5.77
C PHE A 149 -19.22 -8.42 4.65
N ASP A 150 -20.12 -7.63 4.06
CA ASP A 150 -19.79 -6.63 3.03
C ASP A 150 -19.67 -5.26 3.70
N ALA A 151 -18.47 -4.92 4.16
CA ALA A 151 -18.20 -3.66 4.84
C ALA A 151 -18.27 -2.49 3.86
N LYS A 152 -17.88 -2.69 2.60
CA LYS A 152 -17.87 -1.63 1.56
C LYS A 152 -19.26 -1.04 1.32
N SER A 153 -20.32 -1.85 1.32
CA SER A 153 -21.70 -1.34 1.15
C SER A 153 -22.32 -0.77 2.42
N ARG A 154 -21.79 -1.13 3.60
CA ARG A 154 -22.37 -0.75 4.90
C ARG A 154 -21.70 0.46 5.55
N PHE A 155 -20.45 0.73 5.20
CA PHE A 155 -19.69 1.83 5.77
C PHE A 155 -19.48 2.96 4.75
N PRO A 156 -19.39 4.23 5.20
CA PRO A 156 -18.91 5.31 4.36
C PRO A 156 -17.55 4.96 3.73
N SER A 157 -17.37 5.25 2.44
CA SER A 157 -16.16 4.89 1.69
C SER A 157 -14.88 5.34 2.41
N ASP A 158 -13.89 4.45 2.39
CA ASP A 158 -12.54 4.79 2.82
C ASP A 158 -11.85 5.65 1.76
N GLY A 159 -11.10 6.65 2.20
CA GLY A 159 -10.20 7.38 1.31
C GLY A 159 -8.95 6.55 1.03
N SER A 160 -8.44 6.61 -0.19
CA SER A 160 -7.12 6.07 -0.52
C SER A 160 -6.05 7.12 -0.21
N GLY A 161 -4.98 6.71 0.46
CA GLY A 161 -3.89 7.59 0.91
C GLY A 161 -2.52 7.09 0.48
N GLY A 162 -1.54 7.99 0.54
CA GLY A 162 -0.16 7.68 0.20
C GLY A 162 0.01 7.20 -1.25
N ALA A 163 0.45 5.95 -1.42
CA ALA A 163 0.67 5.32 -2.72
C ALA A 163 -0.60 4.75 -3.39
N GLY A 164 -1.79 5.11 -2.91
CA GLY A 164 -3.09 4.65 -3.44
C GLY A 164 -3.79 3.58 -2.58
N PHE A 165 -3.30 3.31 -1.38
CA PHE A 165 -3.80 2.23 -0.52
C PHE A 165 -4.82 2.74 0.52
N ASP A 166 -5.83 1.91 0.80
CA ASP A 166 -6.91 2.14 1.76
C ASP A 166 -6.45 1.93 3.21
N ASN A 167 -5.44 1.09 3.45
CA ASN A 167 -4.86 0.84 4.77
C ASN A 167 -3.95 1.98 5.29
N PHE A 168 -4.03 3.16 4.64
CA PHE A 168 -3.23 4.34 4.95
C PHE A 168 -3.87 5.15 6.10
N PRO A 169 -3.19 5.33 7.25
CA PRO A 169 -3.79 5.92 8.44
C PRO A 169 -4.41 7.32 8.24
N ASN A 170 -3.76 8.18 7.45
CA ASN A 170 -4.18 9.58 7.28
C ASN A 170 -5.44 9.75 6.45
N THR A 171 -6.01 8.68 5.90
CA THR A 171 -7.30 8.72 5.18
C THR A 171 -8.40 7.94 5.91
N LEU A 172 -8.04 7.28 7.00
CA LEU A 172 -8.91 6.38 7.75
C LEU A 172 -9.60 7.09 8.93
N PHE A 173 -10.19 8.26 8.68
CA PHE A 173 -10.94 9.00 9.70
C PHE A 173 -12.20 8.24 10.14
N VAL A 174 -12.65 8.55 11.37
CA VAL A 174 -13.90 8.04 11.92
C VAL A 174 -14.87 9.20 12.12
N THR A 175 -15.97 9.15 11.38
CA THR A 175 -17.09 10.10 11.51
C THR A 175 -18.12 9.55 12.50
N PRO A 176 -19.00 10.39 13.07
CA PRO A 176 -20.12 9.92 13.90
C PRO A 176 -20.97 8.85 13.21
N LEU A 177 -21.27 9.06 11.91
CA LEU A 177 -21.99 8.08 11.10
C LEU A 177 -21.25 6.73 11.01
N LYS A 178 -19.92 6.74 10.84
CA LYS A 178 -19.14 5.50 10.80
C LYS A 178 -19.16 4.76 12.14
N MET A 179 -19.18 5.47 13.27
CA MET A 179 -19.36 4.85 14.58
C MET A 179 -20.72 4.17 14.71
N GLU A 180 -21.81 4.84 14.33
CA GLU A 180 -23.15 4.23 14.31
C GLU A 180 -23.17 2.95 13.47
N ARG A 181 -22.55 2.98 12.29
CA ARG A 181 -22.46 1.79 11.43
C ARG A 181 -21.65 0.65 12.03
N TYR A 182 -20.66 0.90 12.87
CA TYR A 182 -19.97 -0.19 13.58
C TYR A 182 -20.87 -0.89 14.60
N TYR A 183 -21.79 -0.17 15.26
CA TYR A 183 -22.79 -0.79 16.13
C TYR A 183 -23.76 -1.66 15.32
N ASP A 184 -24.32 -1.10 14.23
CA ASP A 184 -25.21 -1.85 13.32
C ASP A 184 -24.52 -3.11 12.79
N ALA A 185 -23.26 -3.00 12.36
CA ALA A 185 -22.49 -4.12 11.84
C ALA A 185 -22.21 -5.17 12.90
N ALA A 186 -21.81 -4.79 14.11
CA ALA A 186 -21.58 -5.76 15.19
C ALA A 186 -22.86 -6.55 15.52
N GLU A 187 -24.02 -5.88 15.50
CA GLU A 187 -25.30 -6.54 15.65
C GLU A 187 -25.59 -7.51 14.50
N GLU A 188 -25.54 -7.05 13.25
CA GLU A 188 -25.79 -7.87 12.05
C GLU A 188 -24.86 -9.09 11.98
N ILE A 189 -23.56 -8.90 12.21
CA ILE A 189 -22.55 -9.97 12.19
C ILE A 189 -22.87 -11.04 13.24
N MET A 190 -23.18 -10.63 14.47
CA MET A 190 -23.46 -11.57 15.55
C MET A 190 -24.84 -12.23 15.40
N ASP A 191 -25.80 -11.57 14.76
CA ASP A 191 -27.08 -12.15 14.36
C ASP A 191 -26.90 -13.24 13.31
N MET A 192 -26.13 -12.96 12.25
CA MET A 192 -25.78 -13.94 11.22
C MET A 192 -25.04 -15.15 11.81
N ALA A 193 -24.03 -14.89 12.65
CA ALA A 193 -23.26 -15.95 13.29
C ALA A 193 -24.11 -16.83 14.22
N TYR A 194 -25.06 -16.23 14.93
CA TYR A 194 -25.97 -16.95 15.83
C TYR A 194 -27.05 -17.74 15.07
N ALA A 195 -27.49 -17.24 13.91
CA ALA A 195 -28.50 -17.89 13.08
C ALA A 195 -27.97 -19.15 12.36
N ASP A 196 -26.66 -19.23 12.10
CA ASP A 196 -26.01 -20.40 11.53
C ASP A 196 -25.45 -21.33 12.64
N PRO A 197 -25.99 -22.56 12.82
CA PRO A 197 -25.56 -23.45 13.89
C PRO A 197 -24.10 -23.91 13.78
N GLU A 198 -23.56 -24.05 12.58
CA GLU A 198 -22.17 -24.50 12.39
C GLU A 198 -21.20 -23.37 12.71
N ILE A 199 -21.51 -22.15 12.27
CA ILE A 199 -20.76 -20.95 12.66
C ILE A 199 -20.83 -20.75 14.18
N TRP A 200 -22.03 -20.75 14.76
CA TRP A 200 -22.18 -20.53 16.20
C TRP A 200 -21.43 -21.58 17.03
N LYS A 201 -21.46 -22.85 16.62
CA LYS A 201 -20.73 -23.94 17.28
C LYS A 201 -19.21 -23.78 17.15
N SER A 202 -18.70 -23.15 16.08
CA SER A 202 -17.28 -22.82 15.97
C SER A 202 -16.83 -21.77 16.98
N ILE A 203 -17.71 -20.82 17.31
CA ILE A 203 -17.46 -19.75 18.31
C ILE A 203 -17.68 -20.28 19.73
N VAL A 204 -18.77 -21.02 19.94
CA VAL A 204 -19.23 -21.55 21.24
C VAL A 204 -19.31 -23.08 21.17
N PRO A 205 -18.16 -23.80 21.19
CA PRO A 205 -18.13 -25.24 21.01
C PRO A 205 -18.80 -26.03 22.14
N ARG A 206 -18.87 -25.44 23.34
CA ARG A 206 -19.48 -26.04 24.53
C ARG A 206 -20.51 -25.08 25.13
N PRO A 207 -21.75 -25.05 24.62
CA PRO A 207 -22.78 -24.21 25.20
C PRO A 207 -23.10 -24.67 26.62
N TYR A 208 -22.97 -23.77 27.60
CA TYR A 208 -23.33 -24.07 28.98
C TYR A 208 -24.84 -24.27 29.10
N LYS A 209 -25.27 -25.48 29.47
CA LYS A 209 -26.66 -25.80 29.76
C LYS A 209 -26.93 -25.75 31.26
N VAL A 210 -27.91 -24.94 31.66
CA VAL A 210 -28.36 -24.87 33.04
C VAL A 210 -29.11 -26.16 33.39
N SER A 211 -28.51 -26.98 34.26
CA SER A 211 -29.21 -28.10 34.92
C SER A 211 -29.73 -27.67 36.29
N LEU A 212 -30.83 -28.27 36.76
CA LEU A 212 -31.33 -28.13 38.14
C LEU A 212 -30.21 -28.41 39.16
N TRP A 213 -29.35 -29.38 38.87
CA TRP A 213 -28.17 -29.70 39.67
C TRP A 213 -27.14 -28.57 39.67
N ASN A 214 -26.90 -27.92 38.53
CA ASN A 214 -25.97 -26.79 38.44
C ASN A 214 -26.49 -25.57 39.21
N ARG A 215 -27.80 -25.31 39.18
CA ARG A 215 -28.42 -24.25 39.99
C ARG A 215 -28.22 -24.50 41.48
N LEU A 216 -28.47 -25.73 41.93
CA LEU A 216 -28.27 -26.13 43.32
C LEU A 216 -26.79 -26.04 43.73
N THR A 217 -25.86 -26.59 42.94
CA THR A 217 -24.43 -26.54 43.27
C THR A 217 -23.89 -25.11 43.29
N ASN A 218 -24.36 -24.26 42.38
CA ASN A 218 -23.92 -22.86 42.34
C ASN A 218 -24.44 -22.08 43.56
N TRP A 219 -25.69 -22.32 43.96
CA TRP A 219 -26.27 -21.72 45.17
C TRP A 219 -25.55 -22.19 46.44
N ILE A 220 -25.28 -23.49 46.58
CA ILE A 220 -24.51 -24.06 47.70
C ILE A 220 -23.09 -23.49 47.72
N ALA A 221 -22.40 -23.48 46.58
CA ALA A 221 -21.03 -22.97 46.52
C ALA A 221 -20.95 -21.47 46.84
N LYS A 222 -21.92 -20.66 46.39
CA LYS A 222 -22.01 -19.23 46.74
C LYS A 222 -22.20 -19.01 48.24
N LEU A 223 -22.95 -19.87 48.92
CA LEU A 223 -23.12 -19.82 50.38
C LEU A 223 -21.83 -20.10 51.15
N PHE A 224 -20.93 -20.95 50.62
CA PHE A 224 -19.69 -21.34 51.30
C PHE A 224 -18.47 -20.49 50.89
N ALA A 225 -18.39 -20.04 49.65
CA ALA A 225 -17.25 -19.28 49.12
C ALA A 225 -17.42 -17.75 49.19
N GLY A 226 -18.61 -17.26 49.57
CA GLY A 226 -18.88 -15.83 49.72
C GLY A 226 -18.62 -15.04 48.44
N ASP A 227 -18.05 -13.84 48.56
CA ASP A 227 -17.76 -12.93 47.43
C ASP A 227 -16.70 -13.46 46.45
N ASN A 228 -15.97 -14.54 46.78
CA ASN A 228 -14.94 -15.14 45.93
C ASN A 228 -15.48 -16.25 45.00
N TYR A 229 -16.79 -16.50 44.97
CA TYR A 229 -17.39 -17.53 44.13
C TYR A 229 -17.51 -17.08 42.67
N VAL A 230 -16.79 -17.76 41.77
CA VAL A 230 -16.97 -17.60 40.32
C VAL A 230 -17.96 -18.65 39.82
N GLY A 231 -19.05 -18.21 39.19
CA GLY A 231 -20.08 -19.10 38.66
C GLY A 231 -19.55 -20.01 37.53
N LYS A 232 -20.00 -21.28 37.49
CA LYS A 232 -19.68 -22.20 36.37
C LYS A 232 -19.99 -21.65 34.97
N HIS A 233 -20.99 -20.78 34.87
CA HIS A 233 -21.36 -20.09 33.63
C HIS A 233 -20.33 -19.01 33.25
N VAL A 234 -19.75 -18.31 34.22
CA VAL A 234 -18.66 -17.34 33.99
C VAL A 234 -17.39 -18.07 33.52
N VAL A 235 -17.05 -19.22 34.12
CA VAL A 235 -15.91 -20.04 33.66
C VAL A 235 -16.11 -20.51 32.21
N ALA A 236 -17.30 -21.01 31.88
CA ALA A 236 -17.61 -21.42 30.50
C ALA A 236 -17.59 -20.23 29.51
N ALA A 237 -17.98 -19.04 29.98
CA ALA A 237 -17.91 -17.83 29.17
C ALA A 237 -16.47 -17.34 28.97
N GLU A 238 -15.63 -17.48 29.98
CA GLU A 238 -14.20 -17.16 29.90
C GLU A 238 -13.49 -17.97 28.81
N GLU A 239 -13.80 -19.26 28.69
CA GLU A 239 -13.27 -20.15 27.64
C GLU A 239 -13.63 -19.70 26.20
N VAL A 240 -14.65 -18.85 26.05
CA VAL A 240 -15.11 -18.31 24.76
C VAL A 240 -14.63 -16.87 24.56
N ILE A 241 -14.92 -16.00 25.53
CA ILE A 241 -14.70 -14.55 25.45
C ILE A 241 -13.21 -14.23 25.39
N VAL A 242 -12.38 -14.88 26.21
CA VAL A 242 -10.95 -14.53 26.30
C VAL A 242 -10.20 -14.86 25.00
N PRO A 243 -10.32 -16.06 24.39
CA PRO A 243 -9.69 -16.33 23.11
C PRO A 243 -10.24 -15.45 21.99
N PHE A 244 -11.56 -15.25 21.94
CA PHE A 244 -12.18 -14.39 20.92
C PHE A 244 -11.63 -12.96 20.99
N ALA A 245 -11.66 -12.35 22.18
CA ALA A 245 -11.20 -10.98 22.37
C ALA A 245 -9.68 -10.85 22.24
N SER A 246 -8.90 -11.87 22.62
CA SER A 246 -7.44 -11.84 22.43
C SER A 246 -7.06 -11.87 20.94
N ASN A 247 -7.76 -12.67 20.13
CA ASN A 247 -7.60 -12.67 18.67
C ASN A 247 -8.08 -11.35 18.07
N ALA A 248 -9.25 -10.87 18.50
CA ALA A 248 -9.83 -9.61 18.08
C ALA A 248 -8.91 -8.42 18.37
N PHE A 249 -8.16 -8.43 19.49
CA PHE A 249 -7.24 -7.37 19.87
C PHE A 249 -5.79 -7.63 19.44
N ARG A 250 -5.52 -8.82 18.87
CA ARG A 250 -4.20 -9.30 18.42
C ARG A 250 -3.15 -9.39 19.54
N ARG A 251 -3.58 -9.49 20.79
CA ARG A 251 -2.74 -9.61 21.99
C ARG A 251 -3.53 -10.26 23.10
N PHE A 252 -2.88 -10.69 24.17
CA PHE A 252 -3.59 -11.07 25.38
C PHE A 252 -4.40 -9.88 25.93
N LEU A 253 -5.59 -10.21 26.45
CA LEU A 253 -6.36 -9.27 27.24
C LEU A 253 -5.58 -8.86 28.49
N LYS A 254 -5.64 -7.56 28.80
CA LYS A 254 -5.21 -7.05 30.10
C LYS A 254 -6.19 -7.55 31.18
N PRO A 255 -5.74 -7.74 32.44
CA PRO A 255 -6.60 -8.22 33.51
C PRO A 255 -7.89 -7.40 33.67
N GLU A 256 -7.80 -6.09 33.50
CA GLU A 256 -8.91 -5.15 33.60
C GLU A 256 -9.90 -5.34 32.45
N GLU A 257 -9.40 -5.50 31.22
CA GLU A 257 -10.22 -5.75 30.03
C GLU A 257 -10.96 -7.08 30.14
N LYS A 258 -10.27 -8.13 30.61
CA LYS A 258 -10.89 -9.43 30.89
C LYS A 258 -12.03 -9.27 31.89
N GLN A 259 -11.80 -8.57 32.99
CA GLN A 259 -12.82 -8.36 34.01
C GLN A 259 -14.01 -7.58 33.45
N THR A 260 -13.78 -6.54 32.65
CA THR A 260 -14.86 -5.75 32.02
C THR A 260 -15.78 -6.64 31.18
N TYR A 261 -15.24 -7.49 30.31
CA TYR A 261 -16.07 -8.35 29.46
C TYR A 261 -16.76 -9.48 30.23
N LEU A 262 -16.13 -10.05 31.26
CA LEU A 262 -16.77 -11.06 32.11
C LEU A 262 -17.89 -10.46 32.98
N SER A 263 -17.71 -9.24 33.49
CA SER A 263 -18.76 -8.53 34.22
C SER A 263 -19.95 -8.19 33.32
N LEU A 264 -19.69 -7.73 32.09
CA LEU A 264 -20.76 -7.49 31.09
C LEU A 264 -21.53 -8.78 30.79
N PHE A 265 -20.81 -9.89 30.58
CA PHE A 265 -21.42 -11.19 30.38
C PHE A 265 -22.32 -11.58 31.55
N GLU A 266 -21.85 -11.44 32.79
CA GLU A 266 -22.61 -11.81 33.99
C GLU A 266 -23.87 -10.94 34.14
N GLU A 267 -23.77 -9.63 33.90
CA GLU A 267 -24.90 -8.70 33.93
C GLU A 267 -25.99 -9.09 32.91
N VAL A 268 -25.61 -9.30 31.64
CA VAL A 268 -26.56 -9.71 30.59
C VAL A 268 -27.11 -11.10 30.89
N TYR A 269 -26.26 -12.02 31.38
CA TYR A 269 -26.67 -13.35 31.75
C TYR A 269 -27.75 -13.30 32.83
N ASP A 270 -27.57 -12.53 33.91
CA ASP A 270 -28.51 -12.37 35.02
C ASP A 270 -29.78 -11.60 34.66
N GLY A 271 -29.70 -10.64 33.75
CA GLY A 271 -30.87 -9.95 33.20
C GLY A 271 -31.70 -10.78 32.21
N THR A 272 -31.15 -11.86 31.64
CA THR A 272 -31.81 -12.63 30.59
C THR A 272 -32.56 -13.85 31.14
N PRO A 273 -33.90 -13.93 30.98
CA PRO A 273 -34.67 -15.09 31.40
C PRO A 273 -34.55 -16.26 30.42
N GLY A 274 -34.89 -17.47 30.89
CA GLY A 274 -34.98 -18.66 30.05
C GLY A 274 -33.66 -19.44 29.85
N ASN A 275 -33.75 -20.53 29.08
CA ASN A 275 -32.64 -21.48 28.93
C ASN A 275 -31.58 -21.03 27.92
N ASN A 276 -31.87 -20.02 27.09
CA ASN A 276 -30.94 -19.50 26.10
C ASN A 276 -30.06 -18.34 26.62
N ARG A 277 -30.20 -17.96 27.90
CA ARG A 277 -29.51 -16.82 28.51
C ARG A 277 -28.00 -16.83 28.34
N PHE A 278 -27.36 -18.01 28.30
CA PHE A 278 -25.93 -18.13 28.06
C PHE A 278 -25.53 -17.61 26.67
N ASN A 279 -26.19 -18.10 25.61
CA ASN A 279 -25.86 -17.69 24.25
C ASN A 279 -26.17 -16.21 24.01
N VAL A 280 -27.27 -15.70 24.58
CA VAL A 280 -27.59 -14.26 24.52
C VAL A 280 -26.48 -13.43 25.18
N ALA A 281 -26.06 -13.79 26.40
CA ALA A 281 -25.00 -13.08 27.09
C ALA A 281 -23.64 -13.16 26.38
N ILE A 282 -23.28 -14.32 25.80
CA ILE A 282 -22.09 -14.42 24.94
C ILE A 282 -22.22 -13.49 23.75
N LYS A 283 -23.32 -13.58 23.00
CA LYS A 283 -23.56 -12.78 21.79
C LYS A 283 -23.40 -11.28 22.06
N GLU A 284 -24.08 -10.75 23.09
CA GLU A 284 -23.99 -9.33 23.46
C GLU A 284 -22.58 -8.93 23.91
N THR A 285 -21.87 -9.82 24.61
CA THR A 285 -20.48 -9.55 25.02
C THR A 285 -19.54 -9.53 23.82
N LEU A 286 -19.71 -10.44 22.85
CA LEU A 286 -18.92 -10.44 21.61
C LEU A 286 -19.22 -9.23 20.74
N LYS A 287 -20.47 -8.73 20.68
CA LYS A 287 -20.79 -7.43 20.06
C LYS A 287 -19.95 -6.31 20.69
N ALA A 288 -19.85 -6.27 22.01
CA ALA A 288 -19.03 -5.28 22.73
C ALA A 288 -17.52 -5.37 22.40
N VAL A 289 -17.02 -6.57 22.10
CA VAL A 289 -15.65 -6.76 21.60
C VAL A 289 -15.50 -6.16 20.18
N LEU A 290 -16.46 -6.40 19.29
CA LEU A 290 -16.41 -5.93 17.88
C LEU A 290 -16.60 -4.42 17.69
N ILE A 291 -17.06 -3.70 18.70
CA ILE A 291 -17.12 -2.22 18.69
C ILE A 291 -15.98 -1.57 19.49
N SER A 292 -15.12 -2.38 20.12
CA SER A 292 -14.03 -1.87 20.94
C SER A 292 -12.99 -1.15 20.09
N PRO A 293 -12.41 -0.02 20.56
CA PRO A 293 -11.26 0.60 19.90
C PRO A 293 -10.10 -0.38 19.72
N ASN A 294 -9.90 -1.32 20.65
CA ASN A 294 -8.86 -2.35 20.53
C ASN A 294 -9.09 -3.32 19.37
N PHE A 295 -10.33 -3.49 18.92
CA PHE A 295 -10.69 -4.27 17.73
C PHE A 295 -10.66 -3.41 16.46
N LEU A 296 -11.31 -2.24 16.49
CA LEU A 296 -11.45 -1.36 15.33
C LEU A 296 -10.12 -0.71 14.91
N TYR A 297 -9.18 -0.56 15.84
CA TYR A 297 -7.89 0.05 15.60
C TYR A 297 -6.72 -0.91 15.82
N ARG A 298 -5.70 -0.69 15.00
CA ARG A 298 -4.35 -1.19 15.16
C ARG A 298 -3.50 -0.02 15.62
N TYR A 299 -3.04 -0.10 16.86
CA TYR A 299 -2.06 0.83 17.41
C TYR A 299 -0.91 0.05 18.02
N GLU A 300 0.25 0.66 17.99
CA GLU A 300 1.47 0.11 18.56
C GLU A 300 1.78 0.93 19.82
N GLU A 301 1.84 0.30 20.99
CA GLU A 301 1.97 0.95 22.29
C GLU A 301 3.30 1.70 22.43
N GLU A 302 3.22 2.99 22.76
CA GLU A 302 4.39 3.83 22.97
C GLU A 302 5.15 3.42 24.24
N GLN A 303 6.48 3.52 24.19
CA GLN A 303 7.36 3.30 25.33
C GLN A 303 7.92 4.63 25.82
N PRO A 304 8.25 4.83 27.10
CA PRO A 304 8.77 6.10 27.62
C PRO A 304 10.26 6.30 27.25
N VAL A 305 10.58 6.26 25.96
CA VAL A 305 11.93 6.43 25.39
C VAL A 305 11.92 7.47 24.26
N ASP A 306 13.06 8.09 24.00
CA ASP A 306 13.25 9.13 22.98
C ASP A 306 14.03 8.65 21.74
N HIS A 307 14.37 7.36 21.70
CA HIS A 307 15.09 6.70 20.61
C HIS A 307 14.23 5.61 19.96
N ALA A 308 14.69 5.07 18.82
CA ALA A 308 14.04 3.95 18.14
C ALA A 308 14.14 2.65 18.97
N TYR A 309 13.07 1.87 19.01
CA TYR A 309 13.00 0.62 19.77
C TYR A 309 12.21 -0.45 18.99
N PRO A 310 12.45 -1.75 19.25
CA PRO A 310 11.77 -2.81 18.52
C PRO A 310 10.28 -2.85 18.86
N LEU A 311 9.47 -3.23 17.89
CA LEU A 311 8.08 -3.60 18.12
C LEU A 311 7.99 -4.75 19.13
N SER A 312 6.93 -4.79 19.92
CA SER A 312 6.62 -5.99 20.70
C SER A 312 6.36 -7.17 19.77
N ASN A 313 6.53 -8.40 20.26
CA ASN A 313 6.29 -9.58 19.44
C ASN A 313 4.83 -9.67 18.93
N PHE A 314 3.85 -9.18 19.69
CA PHE A 314 2.44 -9.12 19.25
C PHE A 314 2.20 -8.05 18.19
N GLU A 315 2.86 -6.89 18.31
CA GLU A 315 2.81 -5.85 17.29
C GLU A 315 3.43 -6.33 15.97
N LEU A 316 4.58 -7.01 16.04
CA LEU A 316 5.23 -7.57 14.85
C LEU A 316 4.40 -8.70 14.21
N ALA A 317 3.78 -9.56 15.01
CA ALA A 317 2.83 -10.57 14.51
C ALA A 317 1.64 -9.91 13.80
N SER A 318 1.04 -8.89 14.41
CA SER A 318 -0.03 -8.08 13.81
C SER A 318 0.43 -7.39 12.53
N ARG A 319 1.66 -6.89 12.47
CA ARG A 319 2.18 -6.27 11.25
C ARG A 319 2.34 -7.29 10.12
N LEU A 320 2.92 -8.46 10.41
CA LEU A 320 3.05 -9.57 9.45
C LEU A 320 1.69 -10.07 8.96
N SER A 321 0.74 -10.32 9.86
CA SER A 321 -0.56 -10.90 9.51
C SER A 321 -1.40 -9.97 8.65
N PHE A 322 -1.43 -8.68 8.93
CA PHE A 322 -2.19 -7.74 8.11
C PHE A 322 -1.46 -7.39 6.81
N PHE A 323 -0.14 -7.44 6.79
CA PHE A 323 0.61 -7.30 5.55
C PHE A 323 0.31 -8.45 4.57
N LEU A 324 0.38 -9.69 5.04
CA LEU A 324 0.29 -10.87 4.15
C LEU A 324 -1.11 -11.47 4.03
N TRP A 325 -1.99 -11.26 5.01
CA TRP A 325 -3.32 -11.89 5.07
C TRP A 325 -4.47 -10.91 5.32
N SER A 326 -4.19 -9.61 5.49
CA SER A 326 -5.18 -8.57 5.78
C SER A 326 -6.10 -8.89 6.98
N THR A 327 -5.63 -9.72 7.91
CA THR A 327 -6.40 -10.22 9.06
C THR A 327 -5.47 -10.46 10.26
N PHE A 328 -6.04 -10.84 11.41
CA PHE A 328 -5.29 -11.06 12.65
C PHE A 328 -4.35 -12.29 12.57
N PRO A 329 -3.31 -12.37 13.43
CA PRO A 329 -2.39 -13.50 13.48
C PRO A 329 -3.12 -14.81 13.73
N ASP A 330 -2.75 -15.87 13.02
CA ASP A 330 -3.24 -17.21 13.35
C ASP A 330 -2.59 -17.74 14.63
N LYS A 331 -3.07 -18.90 15.10
CA LYS A 331 -2.62 -19.51 16.34
C LYS A 331 -1.09 -19.71 16.37
N GLU A 332 -0.49 -20.17 15.28
CA GLU A 332 0.96 -20.40 15.23
C GLU A 332 1.73 -19.08 15.38
N LEU A 333 1.38 -18.05 14.61
CA LEU A 333 2.07 -16.76 14.69
C LEU A 333 1.85 -16.09 16.06
N PHE A 334 0.67 -16.24 16.65
CA PHE A 334 0.36 -15.75 17.99
C PHE A 334 1.19 -16.49 19.07
N GLU A 335 1.36 -17.80 18.95
CA GLU A 335 2.21 -18.60 19.86
C GLU A 335 3.70 -18.26 19.72
N VAL A 336 4.18 -18.04 18.49
CA VAL A 336 5.57 -17.58 18.24
C VAL A 336 5.79 -16.21 18.87
N ALA A 337 4.81 -15.31 18.76
CA ALA A 337 4.85 -14.01 19.41
C ALA A 337 4.89 -14.12 20.94
N TYR A 338 4.04 -14.98 21.51
CA TYR A 338 4.02 -15.24 22.95
C TYR A 338 5.35 -15.77 23.48
N ARG A 339 6.02 -16.68 22.76
CA ARG A 339 7.32 -17.24 23.16
C ARG A 339 8.47 -16.23 23.12
N GLY A 340 8.25 -15.05 22.54
CA GLY A 340 9.25 -13.99 22.47
C GLY A 340 10.25 -14.12 21.31
N ASN A 341 10.03 -15.06 20.39
CA ASN A 341 11.00 -15.42 19.36
C ASN A 341 10.86 -14.63 18.04
N LEU A 342 9.80 -13.83 17.89
CA LEU A 342 9.44 -13.23 16.60
C LEU A 342 10.37 -12.09 16.17
N GLN A 343 11.28 -11.65 17.02
CA GLN A 343 12.34 -10.69 16.66
C GLN A 343 13.54 -11.33 15.95
N ASP A 344 13.67 -12.65 15.96
CA ASP A 344 14.73 -13.37 15.24
C ASP A 344 14.43 -13.38 13.72
N PRO A 345 15.33 -12.84 12.86
CA PRO A 345 15.15 -12.84 11.41
C PRO A 345 14.92 -14.23 10.80
N VAL A 346 15.48 -15.30 11.38
CA VAL A 346 15.27 -16.68 10.91
C VAL A 346 13.83 -17.13 11.18
N VAL A 347 13.29 -16.75 12.34
CA VAL A 347 11.90 -17.04 12.71
C VAL A 347 10.93 -16.25 11.83
N ILE A 348 11.20 -14.96 11.60
CA ILE A 348 10.43 -14.12 10.67
C ILE A 348 10.41 -14.75 9.28
N ARG A 349 11.59 -15.14 8.76
CA ARG A 349 11.71 -15.80 7.45
C ARG A 349 10.81 -17.03 7.36
N ASN A 350 10.86 -17.91 8.35
CA ASN A 350 10.05 -19.14 8.34
C ASN A 350 8.55 -18.85 8.40
N GLN A 351 8.14 -17.85 9.19
CA GLN A 351 6.73 -17.43 9.25
C GLN A 351 6.27 -16.79 7.94
N VAL A 352 7.08 -15.93 7.31
CA VAL A 352 6.76 -15.34 5.99
C VAL A 352 6.55 -16.44 4.95
N ILE A 353 7.46 -17.41 4.85
CA ILE A 353 7.33 -18.52 3.89
C ILE A 353 6.04 -19.32 4.13
N ARG A 354 5.78 -19.68 5.39
CA ARG A 354 4.55 -20.38 5.77
C ARG A 354 3.30 -19.58 5.37
N MET A 355 3.29 -18.30 5.68
CA MET A 355 2.14 -17.43 5.43
C MET A 355 1.90 -17.19 3.95
N LEU A 356 2.94 -17.06 3.14
CA LEU A 356 2.82 -16.96 1.68
C LEU A 356 2.23 -18.24 1.07
N ASN A 357 2.51 -19.42 1.63
CA ASN A 357 1.96 -20.69 1.17
C ASN A 357 0.53 -20.99 1.68
N ASP A 358 -0.01 -20.16 2.58
CA ASP A 358 -1.39 -20.27 3.07
C ASP A 358 -2.37 -19.59 2.11
N GLU A 359 -3.58 -20.13 1.96
CA GLU A 359 -4.62 -19.57 1.07
C GLU A 359 -4.98 -18.11 1.41
N LYS A 360 -4.83 -17.70 2.67
CA LYS A 360 -5.04 -16.31 3.09
C LYS A 360 -4.09 -15.33 2.42
N SER A 361 -2.96 -15.76 1.84
CA SER A 361 -2.06 -14.85 1.10
C SER A 361 -2.70 -14.29 -0.18
N LYS A 362 -3.81 -14.89 -0.63
CA LYS A 362 -4.66 -14.32 -1.66
C LYS A 362 -5.29 -12.99 -1.23
N HIS A 363 -5.54 -12.77 0.06
CA HIS A 363 -6.05 -11.49 0.58
C HIS A 363 -5.06 -10.36 0.31
N PHE A 364 -3.75 -10.60 0.47
CA PHE A 364 -2.72 -9.63 0.07
C PHE A 364 -2.78 -9.38 -1.42
N SER A 365 -2.93 -10.42 -2.24
CA SER A 365 -3.04 -10.27 -3.71
C SER A 365 -4.25 -9.42 -4.10
N GLU A 366 -5.40 -9.67 -3.48
CA GLU A 366 -6.62 -8.89 -3.70
C GLU A 366 -6.48 -7.45 -3.22
N SER A 367 -6.08 -7.22 -1.97
CA SER A 367 -5.99 -5.89 -1.37
C SER A 367 -4.87 -5.05 -2.01
N PHE A 368 -3.69 -5.61 -2.23
CA PHE A 368 -2.53 -4.86 -2.73
C PHE A 368 -2.58 -4.63 -4.24
N ALA A 369 -2.76 -5.69 -5.04
CA ALA A 369 -2.61 -5.57 -6.50
C ALA A 369 -3.73 -4.75 -7.12
N THR A 370 -4.97 -4.91 -6.65
CA THR A 370 -6.11 -4.17 -7.18
C THR A 370 -5.99 -2.68 -6.88
N GLN A 371 -5.43 -2.30 -5.73
CA GLN A 371 -5.21 -0.90 -5.37
C GLN A 371 -4.00 -0.31 -6.09
N TRP A 372 -2.89 -1.03 -6.16
CA TRP A 372 -1.71 -0.59 -6.92
C TRP A 372 -2.08 -0.32 -8.37
N PHE A 373 -2.77 -1.25 -9.03
CA PHE A 373 -3.06 -1.13 -10.45
C PHE A 373 -4.37 -0.37 -10.77
N GLY A 374 -5.06 0.18 -9.76
CA GLY A 374 -6.25 1.02 -9.96
C GLY A 374 -7.52 0.26 -10.37
N VAL A 375 -7.64 -1.00 -9.97
CA VAL A 375 -8.75 -1.94 -10.28
C VAL A 375 -9.64 -2.18 -9.06
N ASN A 376 -9.33 -1.63 -7.89
CA ASN A 376 -10.03 -1.87 -6.62
C ASN A 376 -11.53 -1.51 -6.60
N ARG A 377 -11.98 -0.62 -7.51
CA ARG A 377 -13.39 -0.24 -7.68
C ARG A 377 -14.05 -0.83 -8.92
N PHE A 378 -13.37 -1.74 -9.62
CA PHE A 378 -13.81 -2.23 -10.91
C PHE A 378 -15.10 -3.06 -10.86
N ARG A 379 -15.34 -3.72 -9.72
CA ARG A 379 -16.58 -4.49 -9.45
C ARG A 379 -17.78 -3.57 -9.27
N GLU A 380 -17.59 -2.42 -8.65
CA GLU A 380 -18.64 -1.50 -8.24
C GLU A 380 -18.94 -0.46 -9.33
N ASP A 381 -17.90 0.13 -9.93
CA ASP A 381 -18.04 1.22 -10.89
C ASP A 381 -18.33 0.70 -12.31
N VAL A 382 -19.36 1.26 -12.95
CA VAL A 382 -19.63 1.04 -14.38
C VAL A 382 -18.76 2.01 -15.18
N THR A 383 -17.52 1.61 -15.41
CA THR A 383 -16.49 2.46 -16.05
C THR A 383 -16.62 2.54 -17.56
N ALA A 384 -17.23 1.52 -18.19
CA ALA A 384 -17.51 1.48 -19.63
C ALA A 384 -18.99 1.78 -19.87
N ASP A 385 -19.28 2.54 -20.93
CA ASP A 385 -20.64 2.90 -21.31
C ASP A 385 -21.46 1.65 -21.69
N PRO A 386 -22.58 1.35 -21.01
CA PRO A 386 -23.35 0.13 -21.25
C PRO A 386 -24.04 0.07 -22.62
N GLU A 387 -24.34 1.21 -23.25
CA GLU A 387 -24.91 1.22 -24.60
C GLU A 387 -23.86 0.86 -25.64
N ARG A 388 -22.62 1.34 -25.45
CA ARG A 388 -21.49 1.07 -26.32
C ARG A 388 -20.90 -0.32 -26.13
N TYR A 389 -20.85 -0.81 -24.89
CA TYR A 389 -20.25 -2.08 -24.48
C TYR A 389 -21.22 -2.92 -23.64
N PRO A 390 -22.36 -3.37 -24.21
CA PRO A 390 -23.38 -4.14 -23.48
C PRO A 390 -22.86 -5.48 -22.92
N GLU A 391 -21.77 -6.00 -23.46
CA GLU A 391 -21.07 -7.18 -22.98
C GLU A 391 -20.38 -6.99 -21.63
N MET A 392 -20.14 -5.74 -21.19
CA MET A 392 -19.48 -5.42 -19.91
C MET A 392 -20.45 -5.62 -18.73
N THR A 393 -20.91 -6.85 -18.54
CA THR A 393 -21.80 -7.25 -17.46
C THR A 393 -21.10 -7.20 -16.10
N ALA A 394 -21.87 -7.25 -15.02
CA ALA A 394 -21.30 -7.38 -13.68
C ALA A 394 -20.46 -8.66 -13.52
N SER A 395 -20.87 -9.78 -14.13
CA SER A 395 -20.13 -11.05 -14.10
C SER A 395 -18.80 -10.96 -14.86
N LEU A 396 -18.77 -10.30 -16.03
CA LEU A 396 -17.53 -10.11 -16.77
C LEU A 396 -16.56 -9.18 -16.02
N ARG A 397 -17.07 -8.10 -15.39
CA ARG A 397 -16.24 -7.22 -14.56
C ARG A 397 -15.64 -7.96 -13.36
N GLU A 398 -16.45 -8.80 -12.70
CA GLU A 398 -16.00 -9.70 -11.65
C GLU A 398 -14.91 -10.66 -12.16
N ALA A 399 -15.08 -11.23 -13.34
CA ALA A 399 -14.09 -12.12 -13.93
C ALA A 399 -12.75 -11.41 -14.24
N MET A 400 -12.80 -10.20 -14.81
CA MET A 400 -11.59 -9.38 -15.05
C MET A 400 -10.89 -8.94 -13.77
N TYR A 401 -11.65 -8.67 -12.70
CA TYR A 401 -11.08 -8.40 -11.39
C TYR A 401 -10.36 -9.64 -10.85
N ASN A 402 -11.01 -10.81 -10.93
CA ASN A 402 -10.44 -12.05 -10.44
C ASN A 402 -9.22 -12.51 -11.25
N GLU A 403 -9.14 -12.22 -12.56
CA GLU A 403 -7.92 -12.45 -13.36
C GLU A 403 -6.70 -11.82 -12.67
N LEU A 404 -6.79 -10.53 -12.29
CA LEU A 404 -5.69 -9.83 -11.64
C LEU A 404 -5.32 -10.46 -10.29
N VAL A 405 -6.32 -10.82 -9.48
CA VAL A 405 -6.10 -11.41 -8.15
C VAL A 405 -5.42 -12.77 -8.27
N GLU A 406 -5.93 -13.68 -9.12
CA GLU A 406 -5.34 -15.01 -9.33
C GLU A 406 -3.96 -14.92 -9.96
N TYR A 407 -3.79 -14.02 -10.93
CA TYR A 407 -2.50 -13.79 -11.59
C TYR A 407 -1.45 -13.30 -10.60
N PHE A 408 -1.74 -12.25 -9.83
CA PHE A 408 -0.80 -11.73 -8.85
C PHE A 408 -0.50 -12.76 -7.76
N HIS A 409 -1.50 -13.51 -7.30
CA HIS A 409 -1.28 -14.59 -6.35
C HIS A 409 -0.34 -15.67 -6.91
N HIS A 410 -0.50 -16.05 -8.18
CA HIS A 410 0.42 -16.97 -8.84
C HIS A 410 1.83 -16.39 -9.00
N VAL A 411 1.97 -15.10 -9.33
CA VAL A 411 3.28 -14.43 -9.35
C VAL A 411 3.94 -14.50 -7.97
N LEU A 412 3.18 -14.28 -6.92
CA LEU A 412 3.66 -14.29 -5.54
C LEU A 412 4.12 -15.68 -5.08
N THR A 413 3.34 -16.73 -5.34
CA THR A 413 3.52 -18.05 -4.72
C THR A 413 3.96 -19.15 -5.69
N GLY A 414 3.52 -19.07 -6.94
CA GLY A 414 3.73 -20.07 -7.99
C GLY A 414 4.98 -19.82 -8.82
N SER A 415 4.97 -18.80 -9.68
CA SER A 415 6.14 -18.46 -10.52
C SER A 415 7.28 -17.85 -9.72
N LYS A 416 6.93 -17.15 -8.63
CA LYS A 416 7.86 -16.46 -7.71
C LYS A 416 8.79 -15.48 -8.44
N ASN A 417 8.30 -14.78 -9.46
CA ASN A 417 9.06 -13.78 -10.18
C ASN A 417 8.22 -12.53 -10.50
N PHE A 418 8.57 -11.38 -9.89
CA PHE A 418 7.84 -10.13 -10.13
C PHE A 418 7.97 -9.58 -11.56
N LEU A 419 8.95 -10.02 -12.37
CA LEU A 419 9.04 -9.61 -13.78
C LEU A 419 7.87 -10.13 -14.62
N ASP A 420 7.21 -11.20 -14.18
CA ASP A 420 5.97 -11.69 -14.80
C ASP A 420 4.87 -10.62 -14.78
N LEU A 421 4.91 -9.65 -13.85
CA LEU A 421 3.96 -8.52 -13.87
C LEU A 421 4.10 -7.69 -15.14
N ILE A 422 5.29 -7.59 -15.74
CA ILE A 422 5.53 -6.83 -16.97
C ILE A 422 5.19 -7.68 -18.19
N ASP A 423 5.73 -8.90 -18.28
CA ASP A 423 5.55 -9.78 -19.43
C ASP A 423 5.60 -11.25 -18.99
N SER A 424 4.66 -12.05 -19.50
CA SER A 424 4.59 -13.48 -19.23
C SER A 424 3.97 -14.22 -20.42
N ASP A 425 4.11 -15.54 -20.45
CA ASP A 425 3.52 -16.42 -21.44
C ASP A 425 2.24 -17.10 -20.93
N TYR A 426 1.58 -16.54 -19.90
CA TYR A 426 0.36 -17.09 -19.32
C TYR A 426 -0.56 -16.00 -18.76
N THR A 427 -1.83 -16.35 -18.53
CA THR A 427 -2.77 -15.57 -17.69
C THR A 427 -3.74 -16.51 -16.98
N PHE A 428 -4.70 -15.97 -16.23
CA PHE A 428 -5.72 -16.72 -15.49
C PHE A 428 -7.11 -16.42 -16.03
N LEU A 429 -7.81 -17.46 -16.51
CA LEU A 429 -9.10 -17.30 -17.19
C LEU A 429 -10.12 -18.32 -16.69
N ASN A 430 -11.37 -17.89 -16.64
CA ASN A 430 -12.55 -18.75 -16.72
C ASN A 430 -13.17 -18.69 -18.13
N GLU A 431 -14.24 -19.43 -18.39
CA GLU A 431 -14.85 -19.47 -19.73
C GLU A 431 -15.39 -18.11 -20.21
N GLU A 432 -16.04 -17.34 -19.34
CA GLU A 432 -16.60 -16.03 -19.69
C GLU A 432 -15.51 -15.06 -20.15
N LEU A 433 -14.42 -14.95 -19.38
CA LEU A 433 -13.32 -14.06 -19.71
C LEU A 433 -12.52 -14.53 -20.92
N ALA A 434 -12.33 -15.85 -21.07
CA ALA A 434 -11.67 -16.42 -22.24
C ALA A 434 -12.44 -16.10 -23.53
N ASN A 435 -13.77 -16.22 -23.50
CA ASN A 435 -14.63 -15.82 -24.63
C ASN A 435 -14.49 -14.33 -24.95
N HIS A 436 -14.47 -13.46 -23.92
CA HIS A 436 -14.25 -12.02 -24.11
C HIS A 436 -12.89 -11.70 -24.77
N TYR A 437 -11.84 -12.45 -24.42
CA TYR A 437 -10.51 -12.27 -25.01
C TYR A 437 -10.28 -12.98 -26.33
N GLY A 438 -11.23 -13.83 -26.77
CA GLY A 438 -11.09 -14.66 -27.98
C GLY A 438 -10.13 -15.83 -27.80
N ILE A 439 -9.99 -16.36 -26.58
CA ILE A 439 -9.13 -17.50 -26.25
C ILE A 439 -9.99 -18.76 -26.16
N ALA A 440 -9.67 -19.75 -27.00
CA ALA A 440 -10.39 -21.03 -27.07
C ALA A 440 -9.99 -21.98 -25.92
N ASP A 441 -10.72 -23.10 -25.82
CA ASP A 441 -10.37 -24.25 -24.97
C ASP A 441 -10.40 -24.03 -23.43
N VAL A 442 -11.06 -22.97 -22.97
CA VAL A 442 -11.36 -22.73 -21.54
C VAL A 442 -12.85 -22.98 -21.28
N LYS A 443 -13.19 -23.75 -20.23
CA LYS A 443 -14.57 -24.22 -19.94
C LYS A 443 -14.95 -24.17 -18.47
N GLY A 444 -16.13 -23.65 -18.14
CA GLY A 444 -16.62 -23.53 -16.77
C GLY A 444 -16.20 -22.26 -16.03
N ALA A 445 -16.76 -22.07 -14.84
CA ALA A 445 -16.65 -20.84 -14.04
C ALA A 445 -15.31 -20.67 -13.30
N GLU A 446 -14.59 -21.77 -13.07
CA GLU A 446 -13.33 -21.77 -12.31
C GLU A 446 -12.18 -21.13 -13.08
N PHE A 447 -11.39 -20.29 -12.40
CA PHE A 447 -10.16 -19.74 -12.95
C PHE A 447 -9.07 -20.81 -13.06
N ARG A 448 -8.28 -20.75 -14.12
CA ARG A 448 -7.11 -21.60 -14.30
C ARG A 448 -6.00 -20.86 -15.03
N LYS A 449 -4.77 -21.29 -14.80
CA LYS A 449 -3.62 -20.85 -15.60
C LYS A 449 -3.79 -21.32 -17.04
N VAL A 450 -3.70 -20.39 -17.99
CA VAL A 450 -3.80 -20.63 -19.43
C VAL A 450 -2.52 -20.11 -20.09
N ALA A 451 -1.88 -20.95 -20.90
CA ALA A 451 -0.71 -20.58 -21.68
C ALA A 451 -1.09 -19.71 -22.89
N LEU A 452 -0.37 -18.62 -23.08
CA LEU A 452 -0.58 -17.59 -24.10
C LEU A 452 0.38 -17.79 -25.28
N HIS A 453 0.03 -18.69 -26.19
CA HIS A 453 0.82 -18.94 -27.39
C HIS A 453 0.68 -17.78 -28.39
N ASN A 454 1.75 -17.02 -28.62
CA ASN A 454 1.77 -15.85 -29.52
C ASN A 454 0.69 -14.79 -29.23
N ASN A 455 0.24 -14.72 -27.97
CA ASN A 455 -0.79 -13.77 -27.55
C ASN A 455 -0.14 -12.64 -26.72
N PRO A 456 -0.33 -11.36 -27.09
CA PRO A 456 0.33 -10.24 -26.43
C PRO A 456 -0.20 -9.90 -25.03
N ARG A 457 -1.20 -10.63 -24.50
CA ARG A 457 -1.90 -10.30 -23.24
C ARG A 457 -1.16 -10.61 -21.94
N GLY A 458 -0.08 -11.39 -21.95
CA GLY A 458 0.60 -11.75 -20.71
C GLY A 458 1.17 -10.54 -19.96
N GLY A 459 1.22 -10.62 -18.65
CA GLY A 459 1.51 -9.46 -17.79
C GLY A 459 0.33 -8.50 -17.63
N ILE A 460 0.46 -7.55 -16.72
CA ILE A 460 -0.67 -6.70 -16.30
C ILE A 460 -1.09 -5.68 -17.36
N LEU A 461 -0.20 -5.34 -18.29
CA LEU A 461 -0.49 -4.40 -19.38
C LEU A 461 -1.50 -4.96 -20.40
N GLY A 462 -1.71 -6.27 -20.42
CA GLY A 462 -2.67 -6.95 -21.32
C GLY A 462 -4.00 -7.31 -20.67
N MET A 463 -4.18 -7.03 -19.38
CA MET A 463 -5.39 -7.37 -18.63
C MET A 463 -6.53 -6.40 -18.91
N GLY A 464 -7.73 -6.94 -19.11
CA GLY A 464 -8.90 -6.15 -19.46
C GLY A 464 -9.31 -5.16 -18.39
N SER A 465 -9.17 -5.51 -17.11
CA SER A 465 -9.45 -4.61 -15.98
C SER A 465 -8.57 -3.36 -16.00
N VAL A 466 -7.26 -3.52 -16.18
CA VAL A 466 -6.30 -2.41 -16.29
C VAL A 466 -6.54 -1.57 -17.54
N LEU A 467 -6.76 -2.22 -18.69
CA LEU A 467 -7.00 -1.54 -19.97
C LEU A 467 -8.30 -0.72 -19.95
N THR A 468 -9.30 -1.18 -19.21
CA THR A 468 -10.56 -0.47 -18.99
C THR A 468 -10.40 0.67 -17.99
N ALA A 469 -9.73 0.43 -16.86
CA ALA A 469 -9.46 1.45 -15.83
C ALA A 469 -8.63 2.64 -16.36
N THR A 470 -7.85 2.41 -17.43
CA THR A 470 -7.02 3.41 -18.11
C THR A 470 -7.66 3.97 -19.39
N SER A 471 -8.96 3.75 -19.60
CA SER A 471 -9.73 4.25 -20.74
C SER A 471 -10.83 5.23 -20.32
N LEU A 472 -11.47 5.87 -21.30
CA LEU A 472 -12.70 6.65 -21.09
C LEU A 472 -13.93 5.76 -21.34
N PRO A 473 -15.13 6.12 -20.82
CA PRO A 473 -16.30 5.24 -20.89
C PRO A 473 -16.67 4.76 -22.30
N ILE A 474 -16.47 5.60 -23.32
CA ILE A 474 -16.84 5.29 -24.71
C ILE A 474 -15.64 4.95 -25.60
N ARG A 475 -14.39 5.19 -25.16
CA ARG A 475 -13.19 5.10 -26.03
C ARG A 475 -11.88 4.88 -25.26
N THR A 476 -10.85 4.40 -25.96
CA THR A 476 -9.48 4.31 -25.42
C THR A 476 -8.89 5.69 -25.13
N SER A 477 -7.83 5.73 -24.31
CA SER A 477 -7.04 6.93 -24.05
C SER A 477 -5.54 6.59 -24.00
N PRO A 478 -4.79 6.80 -25.10
CA PRO A 478 -3.34 6.59 -25.12
C PRO A 478 -2.61 7.39 -24.03
N VAL A 479 -3.07 8.62 -23.78
CA VAL A 479 -2.49 9.50 -22.76
C VAL A 479 -2.64 8.90 -21.36
N LEU A 480 -3.83 8.42 -20.99
CA LEU A 480 -4.07 7.82 -19.67
C LEU A 480 -3.32 6.49 -19.51
N ARG A 481 -3.28 5.65 -20.53
CA ARG A 481 -2.51 4.39 -20.54
C ARG A 481 -1.01 4.64 -20.36
N GLY A 482 -0.45 5.54 -21.16
CA GLY A 482 0.96 5.91 -21.07
C GLY A 482 1.32 6.52 -19.72
N LYS A 483 0.45 7.41 -19.20
CA LYS A 483 0.59 7.99 -17.86
C LYS A 483 0.60 6.89 -16.80
N TRP A 484 -0.35 5.97 -16.84
CA TRP A 484 -0.45 4.86 -15.88
C TRP A 484 0.81 3.98 -15.91
N VAL A 485 1.36 3.66 -17.08
CA VAL A 485 2.62 2.88 -17.15
C VAL A 485 3.79 3.66 -16.53
N LEU A 486 3.90 4.96 -16.80
CA LEU A 486 4.95 5.80 -16.21
C LEU A 486 4.83 5.88 -14.68
N GLU A 487 3.61 5.94 -14.15
CA GLU A 487 3.33 6.08 -12.72
C GLU A 487 3.45 4.75 -11.97
N GLU A 488 2.74 3.72 -12.44
CA GLU A 488 2.53 2.47 -11.70
C GLU A 488 3.56 1.38 -12.03
N ILE A 489 4.23 1.45 -13.20
CA ILE A 489 5.29 0.50 -13.56
C ILE A 489 6.66 1.14 -13.34
N LEU A 490 6.91 2.31 -13.95
CA LEU A 490 8.24 2.90 -13.99
C LEU A 490 8.54 3.86 -12.84
N GLY A 491 7.54 4.32 -12.08
CA GLY A 491 7.76 5.25 -10.97
C GLY A 491 8.32 6.60 -11.40
N THR A 492 8.05 6.99 -12.65
CA THR A 492 8.49 8.25 -13.27
C THR A 492 7.28 9.07 -13.72
N PRO A 493 6.42 9.54 -12.80
CA PRO A 493 5.22 10.31 -13.12
C PRO A 493 5.55 11.50 -14.03
N ALA A 494 4.65 11.80 -14.97
CA ALA A 494 4.72 13.05 -15.71
C ALA A 494 4.46 14.23 -14.76
N PRO A 495 5.12 15.39 -14.95
CA PRO A 495 4.81 16.56 -14.16
C PRO A 495 3.35 17.01 -14.42
N PRO A 496 2.74 17.74 -13.48
CA PRO A 496 1.37 18.22 -13.66
C PRO A 496 1.25 19.07 -14.94
N PRO A 497 0.09 19.03 -15.62
CA PRO A 497 -0.12 19.82 -16.82
C PRO A 497 0.00 21.32 -16.51
N PRO A 498 0.45 22.16 -17.47
CA PRO A 498 0.41 23.60 -17.34
C PRO A 498 -1.02 24.10 -17.03
N PRO A 499 -1.19 25.19 -16.25
CA PRO A 499 -2.51 25.74 -15.92
C PRO A 499 -3.40 26.04 -17.15
N ASP A 500 -2.78 26.41 -18.27
CA ASP A 500 -3.44 26.80 -19.52
C ASP A 500 -3.42 25.68 -20.58
N ALA A 501 -3.23 24.41 -20.18
CA ALA A 501 -3.08 23.31 -21.14
C ALA A 501 -4.30 23.13 -22.08
N GLY A 502 -5.48 23.63 -21.66
CA GLY A 502 -6.71 23.60 -22.46
C GLY A 502 -7.18 22.19 -22.81
N GLU A 503 -8.38 22.07 -23.38
CA GLU A 503 -8.77 20.85 -24.09
C GLU A 503 -8.13 20.85 -25.49
N LEU A 504 -8.05 19.68 -26.12
CA LEU A 504 -7.58 19.56 -27.52
C LEU A 504 -8.41 20.54 -28.39
N PRO A 505 -7.77 21.41 -29.20
CA PRO A 505 -8.50 22.40 -29.99
C PRO A 505 -9.54 21.72 -30.89
N GLU A 506 -10.81 22.14 -30.81
CA GLU A 506 -11.91 21.64 -31.65
C GLU A 506 -11.59 21.71 -33.15
N GLU A 507 -10.73 22.66 -33.55
CA GLU A 507 -10.31 22.90 -34.93
C GLU A 507 -9.50 21.74 -35.55
N ALA A 508 -8.78 20.95 -34.75
CA ALA A 508 -8.11 19.74 -35.22
C ALA A 508 -9.07 18.53 -35.27
N ALA A 509 -10.05 18.49 -34.36
CA ALA A 509 -11.15 17.52 -34.39
C ALA A 509 -12.18 17.83 -35.49
N ALA A 510 -12.07 18.98 -36.16
CA ALA A 510 -12.92 19.39 -37.28
C ALA A 510 -12.58 18.64 -38.58
N ASP A 511 -11.38 18.07 -38.70
CA ASP A 511 -11.07 17.13 -39.78
C ASP A 511 -11.63 15.75 -39.44
N LYS A 512 -12.75 15.39 -40.09
CA LYS A 512 -13.46 14.13 -39.85
C LYS A 512 -12.63 12.87 -40.15
N ASN A 513 -11.45 13.02 -40.77
CA ASN A 513 -10.55 11.94 -41.13
C ASN A 513 -9.27 11.87 -40.26
N ALA A 514 -9.06 12.79 -39.31
CA ALA A 514 -7.86 12.77 -38.47
C ALA A 514 -7.94 11.65 -37.43
N SER A 515 -6.96 10.74 -37.41
CA SER A 515 -6.91 9.69 -36.40
C SER A 515 -6.56 10.27 -35.01
N ILE A 516 -6.87 9.54 -33.93
CA ILE A 516 -6.46 9.92 -32.57
C ILE A 516 -4.95 10.13 -32.48
N ARG A 517 -4.17 9.33 -33.23
CA ARG A 517 -2.72 9.46 -33.31
C ARG A 517 -2.31 10.77 -33.96
N ASP A 518 -2.98 11.20 -35.03
CA ASP A 518 -2.70 12.47 -35.70
C ASP A 518 -2.99 13.65 -34.78
N LEU A 519 -4.13 13.61 -34.08
CA LEU A 519 -4.52 14.63 -33.11
C LEU A 519 -3.49 14.77 -31.97
N LEU A 520 -3.06 13.66 -31.38
CA LEU A 520 -2.07 13.66 -30.31
C LEU A 520 -0.67 14.01 -30.81
N THR A 521 -0.29 13.58 -32.01
CA THR A 521 0.98 13.95 -32.63
C THR A 521 1.03 15.46 -32.89
N PHE A 522 -0.07 16.04 -33.38
CA PHE A 522 -0.22 17.49 -33.51
C PHE A 522 -0.15 18.19 -32.14
N HIS A 523 -0.85 17.70 -31.13
CA HIS A 523 -0.81 18.25 -29.78
C HIS A 523 0.62 18.24 -29.20
N ARG A 524 1.34 17.13 -29.37
CA ARG A 524 2.73 16.95 -28.96
C ARG A 524 3.70 17.88 -29.68
N SER A 525 3.36 18.41 -30.87
CA SER A 525 4.21 19.38 -31.58
C SER A 525 4.33 20.74 -30.88
N LYS A 526 3.41 21.04 -29.94
CA LYS A 526 3.41 22.31 -29.20
C LYS A 526 4.54 22.30 -28.14
N PRO A 527 5.41 23.35 -28.07
CA PRO A 527 6.50 23.41 -27.10
C PRO A 527 6.08 23.23 -25.62
N ALA A 528 4.87 23.67 -25.27
CA ALA A 528 4.32 23.52 -23.93
C ALA A 528 3.93 22.06 -23.59
N CYS A 529 3.61 21.25 -24.60
CA CYS A 529 3.04 19.90 -24.42
C CYS A 529 4.06 18.79 -24.66
N ILE A 530 5.06 19.02 -25.52
CA ILE A 530 6.05 18.01 -25.95
C ILE A 530 6.77 17.35 -24.79
N ASN A 531 7.14 18.13 -23.76
CA ASN A 531 7.99 17.68 -22.67
C ASN A 531 7.39 16.50 -21.88
N CYS A 532 6.06 16.48 -21.77
CA CYS A 532 5.31 15.43 -21.09
C CYS A 532 4.84 14.36 -22.08
N HIS A 533 4.21 14.78 -23.18
CA HIS A 533 3.59 13.87 -24.16
C HIS A 533 4.59 12.98 -24.89
N GLN A 534 5.84 13.42 -25.08
CA GLN A 534 6.89 12.57 -25.65
C GLN A 534 7.19 11.32 -24.82
N LYS A 535 6.89 11.33 -23.52
CA LYS A 535 7.15 10.19 -22.62
C LYS A 535 5.98 9.22 -22.57
N MET A 536 4.75 9.73 -22.53
CA MET A 536 3.55 8.91 -22.31
C MET A 536 2.89 8.45 -23.61
N ASP A 537 2.78 9.32 -24.62
CA ASP A 537 2.03 9.01 -25.84
C ASP A 537 2.58 7.79 -26.58
N PRO A 538 3.91 7.64 -26.78
CA PRO A 538 4.48 6.42 -27.40
C PRO A 538 3.99 5.15 -26.72
N ILE A 539 4.11 5.08 -25.38
CA ILE A 539 3.69 3.92 -24.59
C ILE A 539 2.19 3.65 -24.78
N GLY A 540 1.37 4.71 -24.73
CA GLY A 540 -0.06 4.64 -24.98
C GLY A 540 -0.40 4.06 -26.35
N PHE A 541 0.24 4.55 -27.41
CA PHE A 541 0.05 4.06 -28.77
C PHE A 541 0.40 2.59 -28.92
N GLY A 542 1.45 2.12 -28.22
CA GLY A 542 1.82 0.71 -28.20
C GLY A 542 0.77 -0.23 -27.63
N LEU A 543 -0.23 0.30 -26.91
CA LEU A 543 -1.33 -0.47 -26.33
C LEU A 543 -2.64 -0.34 -27.10
N GLU A 544 -2.68 0.43 -28.19
CA GLU A 544 -3.95 0.71 -28.89
C GLU A 544 -4.52 -0.47 -29.68
N ASN A 545 -3.78 -1.58 -29.82
CA ASN A 545 -4.36 -2.85 -30.26
C ASN A 545 -5.34 -3.44 -29.24
N PHE A 546 -5.39 -2.93 -28.01
CA PHE A 546 -6.45 -3.21 -27.07
C PHE A 546 -7.51 -2.10 -27.09
N ASP A 547 -8.78 -2.47 -27.26
CA ASP A 547 -9.91 -1.53 -27.18
C ASP A 547 -10.18 -1.08 -25.73
N ALA A 548 -11.22 -0.25 -25.54
CA ALA A 548 -11.54 0.33 -24.23
C ALA A 548 -11.95 -0.70 -23.17
N VAL A 549 -12.35 -1.91 -23.58
CA VAL A 549 -12.75 -3.01 -22.71
C VAL A 549 -11.75 -4.17 -22.75
N GLY A 550 -10.55 -3.91 -23.28
CA GLY A 550 -9.44 -4.85 -23.33
C GLY A 550 -9.52 -5.93 -24.41
N ARG A 551 -10.43 -5.84 -25.39
CA ARG A 551 -10.44 -6.77 -26.53
C ARG A 551 -9.36 -6.40 -27.54
N TRP A 552 -8.94 -7.38 -28.33
CA TRP A 552 -8.00 -7.11 -29.42
C TRP A 552 -8.72 -6.42 -30.58
N ARG A 553 -8.03 -5.49 -31.26
CA ARG A 553 -8.48 -4.86 -32.50
C ARG A 553 -7.30 -4.54 -33.41
N ASP A 554 -7.57 -4.59 -34.72
CA ASP A 554 -6.61 -4.25 -35.76
C ASP A 554 -6.91 -2.89 -36.42
N SER A 555 -8.07 -2.28 -36.14
CA SER A 555 -8.48 -0.98 -36.67
C SER A 555 -9.40 -0.16 -35.74
N TYR A 556 -9.43 1.16 -35.96
CA TYR A 556 -10.53 2.05 -35.59
C TYR A 556 -11.56 2.09 -36.72
N GLY A 557 -12.49 1.14 -36.73
CA GLY A 557 -13.42 1.03 -37.86
C GLY A 557 -12.65 0.66 -39.14
N PHE A 558 -12.46 1.60 -40.06
CA PHE A 558 -11.73 1.37 -41.31
C PHE A 558 -10.23 1.73 -41.23
N ASP A 559 -9.80 2.46 -40.20
CA ASP A 559 -8.41 2.93 -40.08
C ASP A 559 -7.55 1.94 -39.29
N PRO A 560 -6.48 1.37 -39.87
CA PRO A 560 -5.62 0.42 -39.15
C PRO A 560 -4.96 1.01 -37.89
N ILE A 561 -4.77 0.18 -36.86
CA ILE A 561 -4.01 0.58 -35.67
C ILE A 561 -2.54 0.75 -36.02
N VAL A 562 -1.97 1.91 -35.66
CA VAL A 562 -0.54 2.18 -35.72
C VAL A 562 0.03 2.11 -34.30
N ALA A 563 0.53 0.94 -33.91
CA ALA A 563 1.02 0.66 -32.55
C ALA A 563 2.55 0.69 -32.41
N TRP A 564 3.27 1.22 -33.39
CA TRP A 564 4.71 1.42 -33.30
C TRP A 564 5.04 2.87 -32.92
N ASP A 565 6.11 3.07 -32.15
CA ASP A 565 6.64 4.40 -31.84
C ASP A 565 8.09 4.31 -31.30
N THR A 566 8.68 5.46 -30.99
CA THR A 566 10.02 5.58 -30.41
C THR A 566 9.95 6.20 -29.01
N LEU A 567 10.55 5.54 -28.03
CA LEU A 567 10.66 6.09 -26.68
C LEU A 567 11.70 7.22 -26.64
N PRO A 568 11.63 8.14 -25.65
CA PRO A 568 12.62 9.22 -25.49
C PRO A 568 14.07 8.75 -25.34
N SER A 569 14.29 7.51 -24.90
CA SER A 569 15.60 6.89 -24.80
C SER A 569 16.12 6.31 -26.13
N GLY A 570 15.31 6.33 -27.19
CA GLY A 570 15.68 5.95 -28.56
C GLY A 570 15.25 4.53 -28.97
N GLU A 571 14.76 3.71 -28.05
CA GLU A 571 14.24 2.38 -28.39
C GLU A 571 12.96 2.48 -29.22
N ILE A 572 12.89 1.65 -30.26
CA ILE A 572 11.74 1.53 -31.16
C ILE A 572 11.02 0.22 -30.82
N PHE A 573 9.69 0.23 -30.83
CA PHE A 573 8.87 -0.98 -30.70
C PHE A 573 7.72 -0.95 -31.69
N ASN A 574 7.17 -2.13 -31.97
CA ASN A 574 5.94 -2.32 -32.70
C ASN A 574 4.96 -3.18 -31.88
N GLY A 575 3.95 -2.52 -31.32
CA GLY A 575 2.88 -3.15 -30.57
C GLY A 575 3.25 -3.55 -29.14
N PRO A 576 2.29 -4.16 -28.42
CA PRO A 576 2.39 -4.38 -26.98
C PRO A 576 3.48 -5.38 -26.59
N SER A 577 3.72 -6.42 -27.40
CA SER A 577 4.74 -7.44 -27.09
C SER A 577 6.16 -6.86 -27.08
N GLU A 578 6.51 -6.02 -28.05
CA GLU A 578 7.84 -5.39 -28.10
C GLU A 578 7.97 -4.29 -27.03
N LEU A 579 6.91 -3.53 -26.78
CA LEU A 579 6.88 -2.54 -25.71
C LEU A 579 7.14 -3.18 -24.35
N LYS A 580 6.46 -4.29 -24.02
CA LYS A 580 6.67 -5.03 -22.76
C LYS A 580 8.11 -5.52 -22.61
N LYS A 581 8.72 -6.04 -23.69
CA LYS A 581 10.15 -6.43 -23.67
C LYS A 581 11.06 -5.25 -23.33
N ILE A 582 10.80 -4.07 -23.87
CA ILE A 582 11.55 -2.85 -23.50
C ILE A 582 11.33 -2.49 -22.04
N LEU A 583 10.08 -2.49 -21.56
CA LEU A 583 9.78 -2.20 -20.15
C LEU A 583 10.48 -3.18 -19.20
N ALA A 584 10.55 -4.46 -19.55
CA ALA A 584 11.24 -5.49 -18.77
C ALA A 584 12.75 -5.25 -18.64
N THR A 585 13.36 -4.49 -19.57
CA THR A 585 14.76 -4.04 -19.42
C THR A 585 14.96 -2.94 -18.40
N LYS A 586 13.90 -2.22 -17.99
CA LYS A 586 13.95 -1.11 -17.03
C LYS A 586 13.91 -1.61 -15.58
N LYS A 587 14.69 -2.66 -15.30
CA LYS A 587 14.68 -3.42 -14.03
C LYS A 587 14.82 -2.51 -12.80
N GLU A 588 15.75 -1.56 -12.80
CA GLU A 588 15.96 -0.66 -11.65
C GLU A 588 14.75 0.24 -11.35
N LEU A 589 14.11 0.78 -12.38
CA LEU A 589 12.92 1.62 -12.23
C LEU A 589 11.76 0.81 -11.66
N PHE A 590 11.51 -0.37 -12.24
CA PHE A 590 10.47 -1.27 -11.76
C PHE A 590 10.74 -1.76 -10.33
N ALA A 591 11.99 -2.12 -10.01
CA ALA A 591 12.39 -2.55 -8.68
C ALA A 591 12.17 -1.44 -7.63
N ARG A 592 12.44 -0.17 -7.97
CA ARG A 592 12.09 0.95 -7.10
C ARG A 592 10.59 1.04 -6.89
N THR A 593 9.80 1.10 -7.97
CA THR A 593 8.34 1.26 -7.87
C THR A 593 7.74 0.17 -7.00
N LEU A 594 8.10 -1.09 -7.27
CA LEU A 594 7.69 -2.24 -6.48
C LEU A 594 8.10 -2.11 -5.01
N SER A 595 9.34 -1.68 -4.74
CA SER A 595 9.86 -1.48 -3.37
C SER A 595 9.07 -0.40 -2.63
N GLU A 596 8.86 0.77 -3.24
CA GLU A 596 8.16 1.89 -2.61
C GLU A 596 6.67 1.58 -2.38
N LYS A 597 5.99 0.94 -3.36
CA LYS A 597 4.58 0.52 -3.23
C LYS A 597 4.42 -0.52 -2.12
N THR A 598 5.21 -1.59 -2.13
CA THR A 598 5.11 -2.66 -1.13
C THR A 598 5.48 -2.16 0.26
N PHE A 599 6.54 -1.34 0.40
CA PHE A 599 6.92 -0.71 1.66
C PHE A 599 5.77 0.14 2.23
N THR A 600 5.16 0.98 1.39
CA THR A 600 4.06 1.86 1.80
C THR A 600 2.86 1.06 2.30
N TYR A 601 2.48 0.00 1.58
CA TYR A 601 1.37 -0.87 1.99
C TYR A 601 1.67 -1.64 3.29
N ALA A 602 2.87 -2.22 3.40
CA ALA A 602 3.25 -3.07 4.51
C ALA A 602 3.36 -2.30 5.84
N ILE A 603 3.93 -1.09 5.79
CA ILE A 603 4.18 -0.27 6.99
C ILE A 603 3.01 0.70 7.25
N GLY A 604 2.26 1.10 6.23
CA GLY A 604 1.15 2.04 6.36
C GLY A 604 1.61 3.50 6.46
N ARG A 605 2.72 3.87 5.82
CA ARG A 605 3.18 5.26 5.68
C ARG A 605 3.96 5.45 4.39
N ASN A 606 4.05 6.68 3.89
CA ASN A 606 4.84 6.98 2.71
C ASN A 606 6.33 6.75 2.97
N VAL A 607 7.05 6.41 1.90
CA VAL A 607 8.51 6.44 1.87
C VAL A 607 8.99 7.88 2.06
N GLU A 608 9.78 8.10 3.09
CA GLU A 608 10.45 9.35 3.37
C GLU A 608 11.94 9.25 2.97
N PHE A 609 12.65 10.37 2.92
CA PHE A 609 14.07 10.35 2.54
C PHE A 609 14.92 9.47 3.46
N LYS A 610 14.62 9.42 4.77
CA LYS A 610 15.29 8.53 5.73
C LYS A 610 15.18 7.04 5.41
N ASP A 611 14.17 6.65 4.62
CA ASP A 611 13.99 5.25 4.21
C ASP A 611 14.87 4.87 3.01
N GLU A 612 15.55 5.82 2.39
CA GLU A 612 16.23 5.65 1.12
C GLU A 612 17.26 4.51 1.15
N LEU A 613 18.04 4.35 2.24
CA LEU A 613 18.97 3.23 2.37
C LEU A 613 18.25 1.87 2.41
N TYR A 614 17.08 1.79 3.06
CA TYR A 614 16.29 0.55 3.12
C TYR A 614 15.65 0.24 1.76
N ILE A 615 15.12 1.25 1.06
CA ILE A 615 14.59 1.10 -0.30
C ILE A 615 15.68 0.63 -1.25
N GLN A 616 16.90 1.20 -1.18
CA GLN A 616 18.03 0.73 -1.97
C GLN A 616 18.40 -0.73 -1.67
N GLY A 617 18.33 -1.14 -0.39
CA GLY A 617 18.51 -2.54 0.01
C GLY A 617 17.49 -3.48 -0.63
N LEU A 618 16.22 -3.07 -0.70
CA LEU A 618 15.15 -3.83 -1.35
C LEU A 618 15.32 -3.92 -2.87
N ILE A 619 15.70 -2.81 -3.52
CA ILE A 619 16.01 -2.76 -4.95
C ILE A 619 17.15 -3.71 -5.28
N LYS A 620 18.24 -3.64 -4.50
CA LYS A 620 19.39 -4.53 -4.64
C LYS A 620 18.98 -5.99 -4.46
N ASN A 621 18.16 -6.30 -3.45
CA ASN A 621 17.64 -7.64 -3.21
C ASN A 621 16.87 -8.17 -4.43
N LEU A 622 15.98 -7.37 -5.03
CA LEU A 622 15.26 -7.76 -6.25
C LEU A 622 16.21 -8.04 -7.41
N ILE A 623 17.17 -7.16 -7.67
CA ILE A 623 18.09 -7.31 -8.81
C ILE A 623 19.00 -8.54 -8.63
N GLU A 624 19.55 -8.75 -7.45
CA GLU A 624 20.47 -9.86 -7.16
C GLU A 624 19.77 -11.23 -7.11
N ASN A 625 18.48 -11.27 -6.80
CA ASN A 625 17.68 -12.49 -6.72
C ASN A 625 16.73 -12.67 -7.91
N ASP A 626 17.01 -12.01 -9.05
CA ASP A 626 16.20 -12.04 -10.27
C ASP A 626 14.69 -11.89 -10.02
N PHE A 627 14.35 -10.88 -9.21
CA PHE A 627 12.98 -10.49 -8.85
C PHE A 627 12.19 -11.56 -8.10
N ASN A 628 12.89 -12.45 -7.37
CA ASN A 628 12.23 -13.46 -6.55
C ASN A 628 11.30 -12.85 -5.49
N THR A 629 10.03 -13.26 -5.51
CA THR A 629 9.00 -12.69 -4.63
C THR A 629 9.23 -13.00 -3.16
N GLU A 630 9.55 -14.25 -2.84
CA GLU A 630 9.76 -14.73 -1.47
C GLU A 630 10.94 -14.00 -0.82
N GLN A 631 12.08 -13.90 -1.52
CA GLN A 631 13.27 -13.20 -1.00
C GLN A 631 12.99 -11.72 -0.72
N PHE A 632 12.25 -11.05 -1.60
CA PHE A 632 11.89 -9.64 -1.43
C PHE A 632 10.97 -9.43 -0.23
N ILE A 633 9.92 -10.24 -0.08
CA ILE A 633 8.99 -10.13 1.06
C ILE A 633 9.72 -10.43 2.39
N ILE A 634 10.64 -11.41 2.41
CA ILE A 634 11.50 -11.68 3.58
C ILE A 634 12.40 -10.47 3.87
N ALA A 635 13.04 -9.88 2.85
CA ALA A 635 13.90 -8.72 3.02
C ALA A 635 13.14 -7.52 3.60
N LEU A 636 11.91 -7.26 3.14
CA LEU A 636 11.05 -6.23 3.69
C LEU A 636 10.64 -6.52 5.14
N ALA A 637 10.17 -7.74 5.42
CA ALA A 637 9.71 -8.14 6.76
C ALA A 637 10.84 -8.16 7.81
N THR A 638 12.08 -8.37 7.38
CA THR A 638 13.26 -8.37 8.25
C THR A 638 13.94 -7.00 8.36
N SER A 639 13.49 -6.02 7.56
CA SER A 639 14.04 -4.66 7.54
C SER A 639 13.82 -3.91 8.85
N TYR A 640 14.69 -2.94 9.11
CA TYR A 640 14.64 -2.14 10.33
C TYR A 640 13.32 -1.34 10.47
N PRO A 641 12.82 -0.62 9.44
CA PRO A 641 11.53 0.09 9.52
C PRO A 641 10.32 -0.81 9.74
N PHE A 642 10.41 -2.09 9.34
CA PHE A 642 9.33 -3.05 9.57
C PHE A 642 9.32 -3.56 11.01
N ARG A 643 10.48 -3.64 11.68
CA ARG A 643 10.63 -4.26 13.02
C ARG A 643 10.75 -3.26 14.17
N TYR A 644 11.07 -2.01 13.88
CA TYR A 644 11.30 -0.95 14.86
C TYR A 644 10.31 0.20 14.64
N LYS A 645 10.14 1.01 15.68
CA LYS A 645 9.36 2.25 15.64
C LYS A 645 10.01 3.31 16.54
N VAL A 646 9.60 4.56 16.32
CA VAL A 646 9.85 5.68 17.23
C VAL A 646 8.48 6.20 17.68
N ASN A 647 8.40 6.69 18.93
CA ASN A 647 7.17 7.30 19.45
C ASN A 647 6.72 8.48 18.58
N ASP A 648 5.42 8.68 18.52
CA ASP A 648 4.87 9.88 17.92
C ASP A 648 5.03 11.02 18.93
N GLY A 649 6.20 11.68 18.87
CA GLY A 649 6.60 12.78 19.74
C GLY A 649 5.71 14.05 19.68
N ALA A 650 4.43 13.94 19.32
CA ALA A 650 3.41 14.84 19.85
C ALA A 650 3.62 14.91 21.37
N GLU A 651 3.63 16.11 21.94
CA GLU A 651 4.11 16.42 23.29
C GLU A 651 3.32 15.78 24.46
N LYS A 652 2.99 14.49 24.42
CA LYS A 652 2.33 13.75 25.49
C LYS A 652 3.26 13.49 26.67
N PHE A 653 4.58 13.35 26.43
CA PHE A 653 5.54 12.97 27.47
C PHE A 653 6.47 14.10 27.95
N LYS A 654 6.51 15.25 27.28
CA LYS A 654 7.33 16.39 27.76
C LYS A 654 6.78 17.09 29.00
N ILE A 655 5.49 16.89 29.31
CA ILE A 655 4.86 17.48 30.50
C ILE A 655 5.16 16.64 31.77
N LEU A 656 5.48 15.35 31.63
CA LEU A 656 5.71 14.45 32.77
C LEU A 656 7.16 14.47 33.29
N ALA A 657 8.09 15.09 32.58
CA ALA A 657 9.49 15.22 33.01
C ALA A 657 9.81 16.57 33.69
N LYS A 658 8.78 17.39 33.99
CA LYS A 658 8.94 18.74 34.58
C LYS A 658 8.23 18.96 35.93
N ASN A 659 7.73 17.91 36.58
CA ASN A 659 7.19 18.01 37.94
C ASN A 659 8.00 17.19 38.93
#